data_AF-A0A946X2Q9-F1
#
_entry.id   AF-A0A946X2Q9-F1
#
_cell.length_a   1.000
_cell.length_b   1.000
_cell.length_c   1.000
_cell.angle_alpha   90.00
_cell.angle_beta   90.00
_cell.angle_gamma   90.00
#
_symmetry.space_group_name_H-M   'P 1'
#
loop_
_entity.id
_entity.type
_entity.pdbx_description
1 polymer ?
#
loop_
_entity_poly.entity_id
_entity_poly.type
_entity_poly.pdbx_seq_one_letter_code
_entity_poly.pdbx_strand_id
1 'polypeptide(L)'
;MRFGATLFVICVVGVAYAAEEGAPGLDDTQRFLATYCVDCHSGDEPPAEVAVDRLHEAGSVVRQRKVWESALRMVQAGGMPPEEQPQPTAEEVAAFTSHVRAAFDYADRHAKPNPGRVTMRRLNRAEYRNTIRDLIGVDFDPTEEFPSDNIGYGFDNIGDVLTLSPMLMERYLAAADSIARRAIFPYPPDPPVRRVWSRQIEPTIPEDVEVVEEAEDAEDVEEAEDTEDRFFEDGWRRISTGGLDPVETGPLHADYPWQEDAEYVFRTRIYAKSAAPVRVAVLIYGDELPETASEDEFAALAGEVPATARLLKILEVTADTRDDAETLEVPVPPMPRWEGMKLALVKPSDGEPPAEVVVERLELEGPLDTRPASHYRLLGRSDEEPETERTRETLRRFMRRAYRRPPTDDELYRMVALVESVVADGENWESGMQLAIQATLCSPKFLFRVELDDRPESAGAQALDEFQLASRLSYFLWNSMPDDALLDAAERNELAATLEAQTLRMLADPKSKALVESFAPQWLQIQRIATIAPDGVMFPNFDDRLRAAMLEETSLFFESVMREDRSIMDLIDADYTFLNERLANHYGINAPDGEPIVGDAFRRVSLPERQRGGLLTQASVLTVTSNPTRTSPVKRGRWALEQILGEPPPPPPPDVPDLPEDEQAVSSGSIRERMEMHRKNPACANCHREMDAIGFAFENYDAIGAYREKDGRFEIDPAGEFADGTRFRGAQDLKRIIAQRRTPFARCLTEKMLTYALGRGTESYDRPVVERIVGTLEANEYRFSTLVAEIVKSDPFRKRRGAATLADAE
;
A
#
# COMPACT_ATOMS: atom_id res chain seq x y z
N MET A 1 40.49 54.56 36.92
CA MET A 1 39.81 54.88 38.19
C MET A 1 38.94 56.12 38.00
N ARG A 2 37.62 55.93 37.86
CA ARG A 2 36.57 56.90 38.21
C ARG A 2 35.27 56.10 38.27
N PHE A 3 34.72 55.99 39.49
CA PHE A 3 33.47 55.33 39.81
C PHE A 3 32.28 56.22 39.41
N GLY A 4 31.22 55.62 38.88
CA GLY A 4 29.90 56.23 38.72
C GLY A 4 28.86 55.11 38.71
N ALA A 5 27.98 55.12 39.72
CA ALA A 5 27.09 54.03 40.09
C ALA A 5 25.98 53.76 39.07
N THR A 6 25.80 52.47 38.73
CA THR A 6 24.70 51.93 37.93
C THR A 6 23.50 51.68 38.83
N LEU A 7 22.39 52.39 38.60
CA LEU A 7 21.08 52.06 39.16
C LEU A 7 20.47 50.93 38.32
N PHE A 8 20.26 49.78 38.94
CA PHE A 8 19.64 48.60 38.32
C PHE A 8 18.12 48.81 38.29
N VAL A 9 17.55 49.06 37.12
CA VAL A 9 16.09 48.94 36.89
C VAL A 9 15.83 47.48 36.58
N ILE A 10 15.36 46.74 37.59
CA ILE A 10 14.77 45.41 37.39
C ILE A 10 13.42 45.63 36.72
N CYS A 11 13.37 45.46 35.39
CA CYS A 11 12.11 45.25 34.69
C CYS A 11 11.61 43.86 35.07
N VAL A 12 10.66 43.82 36.01
CA VAL A 12 9.80 42.66 36.23
C VAL A 12 8.91 42.54 35.00
N VAL A 13 9.24 41.64 34.08
CA VAL A 13 8.30 41.15 33.06
C VAL A 13 7.39 40.16 33.77
N GLY A 14 6.45 40.70 34.54
CA GLY A 14 5.26 39.96 34.95
C GLY A 14 4.33 39.93 33.75
N VAL A 15 4.14 38.75 33.16
CA VAL A 15 3.08 38.51 32.18
C VAL A 15 1.77 38.68 32.94
N ALA A 16 1.22 39.89 32.89
CA ALA A 16 -0.14 40.16 33.32
C ALA A 16 -1.08 39.54 32.28
N TYR A 17 -1.63 38.38 32.59
CA TYR A 17 -2.96 37.97 32.10
C TYR A 17 -3.99 38.94 32.72
N ALA A 18 -3.97 40.20 32.30
CA ALA A 18 -5.06 41.11 32.56
C ALA A 18 -6.26 40.61 31.75
N ALA A 19 -7.42 40.51 32.39
CA ALA A 19 -8.67 40.08 31.79
C ALA A 19 -8.93 40.81 30.45
N GLU A 20 -8.72 40.10 29.33
CA GLU A 20 -9.19 40.56 28.03
C GLU A 20 -10.71 40.47 28.00
N GLU A 21 -11.37 41.53 27.52
CA GLU A 21 -12.82 41.55 27.31
C GLU A 21 -13.22 40.41 26.34
N GLY A 22 -13.88 39.36 26.87
CA GLY A 22 -14.44 38.27 26.08
C GLY A 22 -13.99 36.86 26.45
N ALA A 23 -12.97 36.68 27.29
CA ALA A 23 -12.62 35.36 27.82
C ALA A 23 -13.74 34.85 28.75
N PRO A 24 -14.25 33.61 28.59
CA PRO A 24 -15.25 33.06 29.50
C PRO A 24 -14.66 32.96 30.92
N GLY A 25 -15.32 33.61 31.88
CA GLY A 25 -14.91 33.56 33.28
C GLY A 25 -15.10 32.16 33.86
N LEU A 26 -14.13 31.64 34.60
CA LEU A 26 -14.19 30.29 35.17
C LEU A 26 -14.93 30.22 36.52
N ASP A 27 -15.64 31.27 36.95
CA ASP A 27 -16.25 31.35 38.28
C ASP A 27 -17.23 30.19 38.57
N ASP A 28 -18.08 29.86 37.60
CA ASP A 28 -19.02 28.74 37.74
C ASP A 28 -18.31 27.38 37.67
N THR A 29 -17.25 27.28 36.86
CA THR A 29 -16.38 26.10 36.80
C THR A 29 -15.67 25.89 38.13
N GLN A 30 -15.14 26.93 38.75
CA GLN A 30 -14.52 26.89 40.07
C GLN A 30 -15.51 26.48 41.15
N ARG A 31 -16.75 26.98 41.10
CA ARG A 31 -17.83 26.57 42.02
C ARG A 31 -18.15 25.09 41.88
N PHE A 32 -18.19 24.58 40.65
CA PHE A 32 -18.39 23.15 40.40
C PHE A 32 -17.25 22.32 41.00
N LEU A 33 -16.00 22.68 40.71
CA LEU A 33 -14.83 21.98 41.25
C LEU A 33 -14.77 22.01 42.78
N ALA A 34 -15.07 23.17 43.39
CA ALA A 34 -15.10 23.31 44.85
C ALA A 34 -16.20 22.45 45.51
N THR A 35 -17.32 22.25 44.82
CA THR A 35 -18.45 21.48 45.35
C THR A 35 -18.25 19.98 45.20
N TYR A 36 -17.66 19.53 44.08
CA TYR A 36 -17.68 18.13 43.66
C TYR A 36 -16.29 17.47 43.61
N CYS A 37 -15.20 18.24 43.56
CA CYS A 37 -13.87 17.70 43.24
C CYS A 37 -12.83 17.93 44.35
N VAL A 38 -12.82 19.11 44.98
CA VAL A 38 -11.74 19.52 45.89
C VAL A 38 -11.56 18.60 47.10
N ASP A 39 -12.65 18.07 47.65
CA ASP A 39 -12.60 17.21 48.84
C ASP A 39 -11.79 15.92 48.63
N CYS A 40 -11.70 15.42 47.39
CA CYS A 40 -10.94 14.21 47.05
C CYS A 40 -9.65 14.49 46.26
N HIS A 41 -9.61 15.57 45.47
CA HIS A 41 -8.51 15.88 44.54
C HIS A 41 -7.68 17.10 44.99
N SER A 42 -7.39 17.22 46.29
CA SER A 42 -6.52 18.26 46.85
C SER A 42 -5.36 17.66 47.65
N GLY A 43 -4.30 18.44 47.86
CA GLY A 43 -3.13 18.05 48.65
C GLY A 43 -1.96 17.49 47.84
N ASP A 44 -1.00 16.87 48.54
CA ASP A 44 0.30 16.46 47.95
C ASP A 44 0.26 15.10 47.23
N GLU A 45 -0.69 14.22 47.57
CA GLU A 45 -0.87 12.89 46.97
C GLU A 45 -2.34 12.65 46.56
N PRO A 46 -2.90 13.41 45.60
CA PRO A 46 -4.27 13.23 45.17
C PRO A 46 -4.44 11.93 44.35
N PRO A 47 -5.62 11.28 44.39
CA PRO A 47 -5.93 10.13 43.55
C PRO A 47 -5.68 10.42 42.07
N ALA A 48 -5.09 9.44 41.37
CA ALA A 48 -4.70 9.52 39.96
C ALA A 48 -3.75 10.69 39.62
N GLU A 49 -3.05 11.25 40.61
CA GLU A 49 -2.13 12.39 40.46
C GLU A 49 -2.82 13.67 39.93
N VAL A 50 -4.15 13.76 40.06
CA VAL A 50 -4.93 14.92 39.61
C VAL A 50 -5.20 15.86 40.79
N ALA A 51 -4.45 16.96 40.86
CA ALA A 51 -4.59 18.02 41.86
C ALA A 51 -5.51 19.14 41.34
N VAL A 52 -6.82 19.04 41.60
CA VAL A 52 -7.84 20.00 41.13
C VAL A 52 -7.72 21.34 41.85
N ASP A 53 -7.20 21.36 43.07
CA ASP A 53 -6.86 22.56 43.82
C ASP A 53 -5.81 23.43 43.10
N ARG A 54 -5.14 22.94 42.05
CA ARG A 54 -4.20 23.70 41.20
C ARG A 54 -4.82 24.20 39.89
N LEU A 55 -6.12 23.97 39.67
CA LEU A 55 -6.85 24.39 38.46
C LEU A 55 -7.62 25.71 38.61
N HIS A 56 -7.44 26.42 39.74
CA HIS A 56 -8.18 27.64 40.07
C HIS A 56 -7.85 28.84 39.17
N GLU A 57 -6.67 28.90 38.56
CA GLU A 57 -6.31 30.02 37.69
C GLU A 57 -6.97 29.92 36.30
N ALA A 58 -7.41 31.05 35.73
CA ALA A 58 -7.99 31.09 34.38
C ALA A 58 -7.07 30.50 33.30
N GLY A 59 -5.75 30.66 33.46
CA GLY A 59 -4.75 30.10 32.54
C GLY A 59 -4.52 28.58 32.68
N SER A 60 -5.08 27.93 33.70
CA SER A 60 -4.93 26.48 33.93
C SER A 60 -5.54 25.65 32.80
N VAL A 61 -6.62 26.14 32.20
CA VAL A 61 -7.33 25.52 31.07
C VAL A 61 -6.40 25.34 29.86
N VAL A 62 -5.43 26.24 29.68
CA VAL A 62 -4.42 26.13 28.61
C VAL A 62 -3.23 25.30 29.06
N ARG A 63 -2.64 25.59 30.24
CA ARG A 63 -1.40 24.94 30.70
C ARG A 63 -1.58 23.48 31.10
N GLN A 64 -2.75 23.13 31.64
CA GLN A 64 -3.07 21.80 32.17
C GLN A 64 -4.21 21.15 31.37
N ARG A 65 -4.29 21.43 30.06
CA ARG A 65 -5.38 20.98 29.19
C ARG A 65 -5.64 19.47 29.23
N LYS A 66 -4.58 18.64 29.26
CA LYS A 66 -4.72 17.17 29.35
C LYS A 66 -5.46 16.75 30.62
N VAL A 67 -5.20 17.43 31.74
CA VAL A 67 -5.88 17.19 33.02
C VAL A 67 -7.35 17.59 32.91
N TRP A 68 -7.64 18.76 32.34
CA TRP A 68 -9.01 19.23 32.11
C TRP A 68 -9.79 18.31 31.16
N GLU A 69 -9.19 17.84 30.07
CA GLU A 69 -9.82 16.89 29.14
C GLU A 69 -10.08 15.53 29.79
N SER A 70 -9.22 15.08 30.70
CA SER A 70 -9.46 13.90 31.52
C SER A 70 -10.62 14.11 32.50
N ALA A 71 -10.63 15.24 33.22
CA ALA A 71 -11.69 15.58 34.16
C ALA A 71 -13.05 15.70 33.46
N LEU A 72 -13.11 16.36 32.30
CA LEU A 72 -14.33 16.44 31.49
C LEU A 72 -14.86 15.06 31.10
N ARG A 73 -13.98 14.15 30.66
CA ARG A 73 -14.39 12.78 30.31
C ARG A 73 -14.95 12.03 31.52
N MET A 74 -14.28 12.11 32.66
CA MET A 74 -14.75 11.43 33.88
C MET A 74 -16.09 11.97 34.38
N VAL A 75 -16.29 13.29 34.33
CA VAL A 75 -17.55 13.94 34.71
C VAL A 75 -18.66 13.62 33.70
N GLN A 76 -18.38 13.65 32.40
CA GLN A 76 -19.36 13.30 31.35
C GLN A 76 -19.79 11.83 31.41
N ALA A 77 -18.86 10.93 31.73
CA ALA A 77 -19.15 9.51 31.91
C ALA A 77 -19.93 9.21 33.22
N GLY A 78 -20.08 10.20 34.11
CA GLY A 78 -20.64 10.02 35.45
C GLY A 78 -19.74 9.17 36.36
N GLY A 79 -18.44 9.12 36.05
CA GLY A 79 -17.44 8.42 36.86
C GLY A 79 -16.90 9.26 38.02
N MET A 80 -17.15 10.57 38.01
CA MET A 80 -16.78 11.50 39.08
C MET A 80 -17.93 12.48 39.35
N PRO A 81 -18.27 12.75 40.63
CA PRO A 81 -17.65 12.20 41.86
C PRO A 81 -18.00 10.72 42.13
N PRO A 82 -17.31 10.02 43.06
CA PRO A 82 -17.68 8.66 43.50
C PRO A 82 -19.11 8.58 44.05
N GLU A 83 -19.74 7.40 43.99
CA GLU A 83 -21.17 7.20 44.31
C GLU A 83 -21.53 7.65 45.74
N GLU A 84 -20.60 7.56 46.69
CA GLU A 84 -20.78 7.99 48.08
C GLU A 84 -20.72 9.52 48.28
N GLN A 85 -20.33 10.28 47.26
CA GLN A 85 -20.20 11.73 47.28
C GLN A 85 -21.41 12.43 46.63
N PRO A 86 -21.64 13.73 46.93
CA PRO A 86 -22.68 14.52 46.27
C PRO A 86 -22.54 14.45 44.75
N GLN A 87 -23.59 14.01 44.07
CA GLN A 87 -23.60 13.88 42.61
C GLN A 87 -24.13 15.17 41.96
N PRO A 88 -23.47 15.68 40.90
CA PRO A 88 -24.00 16.78 40.10
C PRO A 88 -25.22 16.32 39.30
N THR A 89 -26.18 17.21 39.11
CA THR A 89 -27.31 16.99 38.19
C THR A 89 -26.84 16.96 36.73
N ALA A 90 -27.63 16.37 35.84
CA ALA A 90 -27.33 16.36 34.40
C ALA A 90 -27.19 17.78 33.82
N GLU A 91 -27.96 18.74 34.34
CA GLU A 91 -27.86 20.15 33.95
C GLU A 91 -26.54 20.79 34.43
N GLU A 92 -26.10 20.49 35.65
CA GLU A 92 -24.81 20.97 36.18
C GLU A 92 -23.62 20.38 35.42
N VAL A 93 -23.67 19.09 35.07
CA VAL A 93 -22.67 18.43 34.22
C VAL A 93 -22.63 19.08 32.84
N ALA A 94 -23.78 19.29 32.21
CA ALA A 94 -23.86 19.94 30.90
C ALA A 94 -23.32 21.37 30.95
N ALA A 95 -23.66 22.14 31.99
CA ALA A 95 -23.17 23.50 32.18
C ALA A 95 -21.65 23.53 32.39
N PHE A 96 -21.11 22.72 33.30
CA PHE A 96 -19.67 22.62 33.57
C PHE A 96 -18.89 22.27 32.29
N THR A 97 -19.33 21.22 31.59
CA THR A 97 -18.64 20.74 30.40
C THR A 97 -18.71 21.73 29.24
N SER A 98 -19.86 22.37 29.03
CA SER A 98 -20.01 23.44 28.05
C SER A 98 -19.10 24.62 28.35
N HIS A 99 -18.98 25.01 29.62
CA HIS A 99 -18.19 26.17 30.00
C HIS A 99 -16.68 25.95 29.80
N VAL A 100 -16.16 24.80 30.22
CA VAL A 100 -14.74 24.45 30.02
C VAL A 100 -14.43 24.30 28.52
N ARG A 101 -15.33 23.67 27.74
CA ARG A 101 -15.17 23.57 26.28
C ARG A 101 -15.15 24.95 25.61
N ALA A 102 -16.01 25.88 26.04
CA ALA A 102 -15.98 27.25 25.55
C ALA A 102 -14.66 27.96 25.89
N ALA A 103 -14.08 27.69 27.07
CA ALA A 103 -12.77 28.21 27.43
C ALA A 103 -11.62 27.62 26.58
N PHE A 104 -11.68 26.32 26.26
CA PHE A 104 -10.78 25.72 25.28
C PHE A 104 -10.92 26.37 23.90
N ASP A 105 -12.15 26.52 23.40
CA ASP A 105 -12.39 27.09 22.08
C ASP A 105 -11.96 28.57 22.02
N TYR A 106 -12.14 29.32 23.10
CA TYR A 106 -11.61 30.69 23.21
C TYR A 106 -10.08 30.68 23.14
N ALA A 107 -9.42 29.84 23.93
CA ALA A 107 -7.96 29.74 23.92
C ALA A 107 -7.42 29.31 22.54
N ASP A 108 -8.09 28.36 21.89
CA ASP A 108 -7.73 27.83 20.58
C ASP A 108 -7.83 28.89 19.47
N ARG A 109 -8.87 29.74 19.50
CA ARG A 109 -9.03 30.84 18.54
C ARG A 109 -7.97 31.93 18.66
N HIS A 110 -7.42 32.12 19.86
CA HIS A 110 -6.42 33.13 20.15
C HIS A 110 -4.99 32.56 20.23
N ALA A 111 -4.83 31.24 20.08
CA ALA A 111 -3.54 30.59 20.07
C ALA A 111 -2.72 31.01 18.86
N LYS A 112 -1.42 31.23 19.07
CA LYS A 112 -0.49 31.43 17.94
C LYS A 112 -0.41 30.14 17.12
N PRO A 113 -0.34 30.23 15.78
CA PRO A 113 -0.16 29.06 14.93
C PRO A 113 1.04 28.22 15.36
N ASN A 114 0.82 26.93 15.54
CA ASN A 114 1.83 25.99 16.02
C ASN A 114 1.81 24.73 15.13
N PRO A 115 2.82 24.53 14.27
CA PRO A 115 2.85 23.38 13.36
C PRO A 115 3.27 22.07 14.05
N GLY A 116 3.62 22.12 15.34
CA GLY A 116 4.14 20.99 16.09
C GLY A 116 5.62 20.70 15.83
N ARG A 117 6.17 19.78 16.61
CA ARG A 117 7.58 19.39 16.53
C ARG A 117 7.85 18.50 15.33
N VAL A 118 9.06 18.55 14.80
CA VAL A 118 9.57 17.58 13.82
C VAL A 118 10.13 16.37 14.56
N THR A 119 9.76 15.17 14.10
CA THR A 119 10.35 13.91 14.54
C THR A 119 11.20 13.35 13.41
N MET A 120 12.43 12.97 13.71
CA MET A 120 13.23 12.23 12.73
C MET A 120 12.57 10.88 12.52
N ARG A 121 12.22 10.56 11.27
CA ARG A 121 11.50 9.34 10.94
C ARG A 121 12.25 8.55 9.88
N ARG A 122 12.59 7.30 10.19
CA ARG A 122 13.05 6.36 9.17
C ARG A 122 11.87 5.93 8.30
N LEU A 123 12.16 5.41 7.12
CA LEU A 123 11.18 4.66 6.36
C LEU A 123 10.75 3.43 7.18
N ASN A 124 9.45 3.22 7.33
CA ASN A 124 8.93 1.95 7.81
C ASN A 124 9.06 0.87 6.71
N ARG A 125 8.73 -0.40 7.00
CA ARG A 125 8.88 -1.51 6.04
C ARG A 125 8.11 -1.26 4.74
N ALA A 126 6.87 -0.81 4.83
CA ALA A 126 6.04 -0.54 3.66
C ALA A 126 6.60 0.63 2.82
N GLU A 127 6.97 1.73 3.48
CA GLU A 127 7.60 2.91 2.88
C GLU A 127 8.90 2.52 2.15
N TYR A 128 9.75 1.71 2.77
CA TYR A 128 11.00 1.23 2.19
C TYR A 128 10.75 0.37 0.95
N ARG A 129 9.90 -0.66 1.08
CA ARG A 129 9.53 -1.58 -0.02
C ARG A 129 9.01 -0.80 -1.23
N ASN A 130 8.03 0.08 -1.02
CA ASN A 130 7.42 0.88 -2.08
C ASN A 130 8.43 1.84 -2.72
N THR A 131 9.29 2.47 -1.90
CA THR A 131 10.35 3.36 -2.40
C THR A 131 11.34 2.58 -3.27
N ILE A 132 11.78 1.39 -2.86
CA ILE A 132 12.68 0.56 -3.66
C ILE A 132 12.03 0.11 -4.97
N ARG A 133 10.78 -0.35 -4.91
CA ARG A 133 10.00 -0.69 -6.12
C ARG A 133 9.95 0.49 -7.08
N ASP A 134 9.66 1.70 -6.61
CA ASP A 134 9.55 2.87 -7.48
C ASP A 134 10.93 3.37 -7.97
N LEU A 135 11.99 3.16 -7.19
CA LEU A 135 13.35 3.62 -7.50
C LEU A 135 14.06 2.70 -8.50
N ILE A 136 13.95 1.39 -8.29
CA ILE A 136 14.67 0.33 -9.02
C ILE A 136 13.76 -0.33 -10.06
N GLY A 137 12.48 -0.51 -9.73
CA GLY A 137 11.47 -1.17 -10.54
C GLY A 137 11.76 -2.64 -10.81
N VAL A 138 12.29 -3.32 -9.79
CA VAL A 138 12.28 -4.79 -9.67
C VAL A 138 11.18 -5.15 -8.68
N ASP A 139 10.38 -6.16 -9.03
CA ASP A 139 9.26 -6.62 -8.21
C ASP A 139 9.71 -7.73 -7.24
N PHE A 140 10.04 -7.35 -6.01
CA PHE A 140 10.31 -8.25 -4.88
C PHE A 140 10.19 -7.49 -3.56
N ASP A 141 10.10 -8.19 -2.44
CA ASP A 141 10.09 -7.57 -1.11
C ASP A 141 11.49 -7.57 -0.47
N PRO A 142 12.23 -6.44 -0.44
CA PRO A 142 13.52 -6.35 0.24
C PRO A 142 13.41 -6.31 1.77
N THR A 143 12.20 -6.33 2.33
CA THR A 143 11.92 -6.15 3.76
C THR A 143 11.40 -7.41 4.46
N GLU A 144 11.42 -8.56 3.79
CA GLU A 144 10.93 -9.84 4.36
C GLU A 144 11.60 -10.15 5.69
N GLU A 145 12.91 -9.94 5.78
CA GLU A 145 13.72 -10.21 6.97
C GLU A 145 13.80 -9.03 7.96
N PHE A 146 13.08 -7.94 7.72
CA PHE A 146 13.12 -6.80 8.63
C PHE A 146 12.31 -7.11 9.89
N PRO A 147 12.78 -6.68 11.09
CA PRO A 147 11.95 -6.70 12.28
C PRO A 147 10.69 -5.87 12.06
N SER A 148 9.58 -6.25 12.72
CA SER A 148 8.34 -5.47 12.70
C SER A 148 8.56 -4.06 13.25
N ASP A 149 7.87 -3.09 12.65
CA ASP A 149 7.86 -1.71 13.12
C ASP A 149 7.00 -1.56 14.38
N ASN A 150 7.40 -0.66 15.27
CA ASN A 150 6.57 -0.30 16.41
C ASN A 150 5.38 0.54 15.95
N ILE A 151 4.23 0.34 16.60
CA ILE A 151 3.01 1.07 16.31
C ILE A 151 2.82 2.16 17.37
N GLY A 152 2.69 3.41 16.93
CA GLY A 152 2.35 4.56 17.77
C GLY A 152 1.02 5.15 17.31
N TYR A 153 0.14 5.55 18.23
CA TYR A 153 -1.17 6.15 17.89
C TYR A 153 -2.02 5.33 16.88
N GLY A 154 -1.76 4.04 16.75
CA GLY A 154 -2.41 3.15 15.78
C GLY A 154 -1.71 2.99 14.43
N PHE A 155 -0.62 3.70 14.18
CA PHE A 155 0.12 3.69 12.92
C PHE A 155 1.60 3.29 13.06
N ASP A 156 2.14 2.67 12.03
CA ASP A 156 3.53 2.18 11.92
C ASP A 156 4.49 3.19 11.27
N ASN A 157 3.99 4.36 10.85
CA ASN A 157 4.78 5.45 10.26
C ASN A 157 5.09 6.58 11.26
N ILE A 158 4.91 6.32 12.57
CA ILE A 158 5.12 7.32 13.64
C ILE A 158 6.60 7.43 14.03
N GLY A 159 7.19 8.60 13.77
CA GLY A 159 8.60 8.88 14.05
C GLY A 159 9.00 8.71 15.53
N ASP A 160 8.09 8.99 16.48
CA ASP A 160 8.37 8.89 17.92
C ASP A 160 8.72 7.45 18.39
N VAL A 161 8.30 6.41 17.65
CA VAL A 161 8.49 5.00 18.03
C VAL A 161 9.34 4.21 17.03
N LEU A 162 9.73 4.82 15.91
CA LEU A 162 10.56 4.21 14.87
C LEU A 162 12.05 4.33 15.22
N THR A 163 12.52 3.40 16.04
CA THR A 163 13.94 3.30 16.40
C THR A 163 14.75 2.51 15.36
N LEU A 164 16.06 2.77 15.33
CA LEU A 164 17.03 2.00 14.51
C LEU A 164 17.83 1.08 15.45
N SER A 165 17.55 -0.22 15.38
CA SER A 165 18.33 -1.22 16.11
C SER A 165 19.56 -1.66 15.29
N PRO A 166 20.63 -2.16 15.94
CA PRO A 166 21.77 -2.73 15.21
C PRO A 166 21.37 -3.83 14.23
N MET A 167 20.45 -4.71 14.63
CA MET A 167 19.91 -5.77 13.77
C MET A 167 19.22 -5.21 12.52
N LEU A 168 18.43 -4.14 12.65
CA LEU A 168 17.80 -3.51 11.49
C LEU A 168 18.84 -2.88 10.56
N MET A 169 19.93 -2.32 11.08
CA MET A 169 21.02 -1.79 10.26
C MET A 169 21.72 -2.89 9.45
N GLU A 170 21.96 -4.06 10.04
CA GLU A 170 22.47 -5.23 9.32
C GLU A 170 21.53 -5.66 8.19
N ARG A 171 20.21 -5.64 8.44
CA ARG A 171 19.22 -5.98 7.41
C ARG A 171 19.18 -4.94 6.28
N TYR A 172 19.39 -3.66 6.55
CA TYR A 172 19.51 -2.66 5.50
C TYR A 172 20.71 -2.90 4.59
N LEU A 173 21.87 -3.29 5.16
CA LEU A 173 23.06 -3.63 4.37
C LEU A 173 22.82 -4.85 3.49
N ALA A 174 22.22 -5.92 4.05
CA ALA A 174 21.87 -7.12 3.29
C ALA A 174 20.85 -6.83 2.18
N ALA A 175 19.82 -6.02 2.48
CA ALA A 175 18.83 -5.60 1.50
C ALA A 175 19.47 -4.77 0.39
N ALA A 176 20.34 -3.80 0.71
CA ALA A 176 21.03 -2.99 -0.29
C ALA A 176 21.88 -3.83 -1.25
N ASP A 177 22.62 -4.82 -0.74
CA ASP A 177 23.37 -5.76 -1.59
C ASP A 177 22.45 -6.57 -2.51
N SER A 178 21.38 -7.13 -1.94
CA SER A 178 20.39 -7.91 -2.67
C SER A 178 19.69 -7.10 -3.77
N ILE A 179 19.33 -5.85 -3.48
CA ILE A 179 18.73 -4.90 -4.41
C ILE A 179 19.69 -4.63 -5.58
N ALA A 180 20.94 -4.26 -5.28
CA ALA A 180 21.92 -3.92 -6.31
C ALA A 180 22.22 -5.10 -7.25
N ARG A 181 22.34 -6.32 -6.71
CA ARG A 181 22.57 -7.54 -7.49
C ARG A 181 21.41 -7.92 -8.41
N ARG A 182 20.17 -7.71 -7.96
CA ARG A 182 18.97 -7.96 -8.79
C ARG A 182 18.73 -6.87 -9.82
N ALA A 183 19.22 -5.66 -9.57
CA ALA A 183 19.00 -4.52 -10.43
C ALA A 183 20.06 -4.38 -11.54
N ILE A 184 21.32 -4.66 -11.23
CA ILE A 184 22.46 -4.46 -12.11
C ILE A 184 23.22 -5.76 -12.23
N PHE A 185 23.49 -6.18 -13.46
CA PHE A 185 24.16 -7.43 -13.78
C PHE A 185 25.55 -7.09 -14.31
N PRO A 186 26.60 -7.10 -13.46
CA PRO A 186 27.96 -6.81 -13.89
C PRO A 186 28.52 -7.91 -14.79
N TYR A 187 28.12 -9.15 -14.51
CA TYR A 187 28.46 -10.32 -15.30
C TYR A 187 27.13 -10.92 -15.75
N PRO A 188 26.53 -10.40 -16.84
CA PRO A 188 25.31 -10.98 -17.39
C PRO A 188 25.56 -12.46 -17.72
N PRO A 189 24.60 -13.36 -17.42
CA PRO A 189 24.75 -14.76 -17.80
C PRO A 189 24.84 -14.90 -19.31
N ASP A 190 25.48 -15.98 -19.78
CA ASP A 190 25.52 -16.29 -21.20
C ASP A 190 24.10 -16.31 -21.80
N PRO A 191 23.91 -15.83 -23.04
CA PRO A 191 22.64 -15.90 -23.72
C PRO A 191 22.08 -17.33 -23.69
N PRO A 192 20.80 -17.52 -23.35
CA PRO A 192 20.23 -18.85 -23.32
C PRO A 192 20.17 -19.40 -24.76
N VAL A 193 20.75 -20.58 -24.96
CA VAL A 193 20.70 -21.30 -26.24
C VAL A 193 19.63 -22.38 -26.14
N ARG A 194 18.64 -22.33 -27.04
CA ARG A 194 17.63 -23.37 -27.19
C ARG A 194 17.87 -24.15 -28.47
N ARG A 195 17.75 -25.46 -28.38
CA ARG A 195 18.01 -26.39 -29.48
C ARG A 195 16.80 -27.28 -29.67
N VAL A 196 16.27 -27.30 -30.89
CA VAL A 196 15.30 -28.29 -31.33
C VAL A 196 16.02 -29.24 -32.28
N TRP A 197 16.04 -30.51 -31.91
CA TRP A 197 16.58 -31.58 -32.75
C TRP A 197 15.48 -32.05 -33.70
N SER A 198 15.84 -32.37 -34.95
CA SER A 198 14.83 -32.60 -35.99
C SER A 198 13.87 -33.77 -35.78
N ARG A 199 14.08 -34.64 -34.77
CA ARG A 199 13.13 -35.70 -34.37
C ARG A 199 11.80 -35.18 -33.82
N GLN A 200 11.71 -33.91 -33.41
CA GLN A 200 10.50 -33.33 -32.79
C GLN A 200 10.27 -31.91 -33.33
N ILE A 201 9.77 -31.79 -34.57
CA ILE A 201 9.36 -30.49 -35.15
C ILE A 201 7.95 -30.58 -35.75
N GLU A 202 7.05 -31.32 -35.11
CA GLU A 202 5.61 -31.17 -35.33
C GLU A 202 4.99 -30.50 -34.10
N PRO A 203 3.95 -29.65 -34.25
CA PRO A 203 3.15 -29.28 -33.11
C PRO A 203 2.56 -30.56 -32.52
N THR A 204 2.83 -30.82 -31.24
CA THR A 204 2.24 -31.93 -30.50
C THR A 204 0.73 -31.90 -30.67
N ILE A 205 0.17 -32.81 -31.48
CA ILE A 205 -1.26 -33.10 -31.40
C ILE A 205 -1.47 -33.64 -29.98
N PRO A 206 -2.37 -33.06 -29.16
CA PRO A 206 -2.65 -33.62 -27.84
C PRO A 206 -3.03 -35.09 -28.00
N GLU A 207 -2.55 -35.97 -27.13
CA GLU A 207 -2.86 -37.42 -27.12
C GLU A 207 -4.37 -37.74 -27.04
N ASP A 208 -5.23 -36.72 -26.93
CA ASP A 208 -6.67 -36.83 -26.70
C ASP A 208 -7.56 -36.44 -27.91
N VAL A 209 -7.01 -36.26 -29.12
CA VAL A 209 -7.87 -36.11 -30.32
C VAL A 209 -8.29 -37.50 -30.80
N GLU A 210 -9.48 -37.94 -30.36
CA GLU A 210 -10.16 -39.10 -30.93
C GLU A 210 -10.35 -38.90 -32.44
N VAL A 211 -9.68 -39.75 -33.22
CA VAL A 211 -9.95 -39.89 -34.65
C VAL A 211 -11.38 -40.37 -34.80
N VAL A 212 -12.25 -39.50 -35.33
CA VAL A 212 -13.63 -39.84 -35.66
C VAL A 212 -13.58 -40.83 -36.83
N GLU A 213 -13.75 -42.12 -36.54
CA GLU A 213 -14.10 -43.13 -37.53
C GLU A 213 -15.51 -42.84 -38.05
N GLU A 214 -15.65 -42.19 -39.20
CA GLU A 214 -16.85 -42.32 -40.03
C GLU A 214 -16.61 -41.77 -41.44
N ALA A 215 -16.25 -42.68 -42.34
CA ALA A 215 -16.57 -42.60 -43.77
C ALA A 215 -16.68 -44.04 -44.30
N GLU A 216 -17.88 -44.62 -44.17
CA GLU A 216 -18.30 -45.70 -45.06
C GLU A 216 -18.26 -45.17 -46.50
N ASP A 217 -17.71 -45.97 -47.41
CA ASP A 217 -17.59 -45.76 -48.87
C ASP A 217 -16.34 -45.01 -49.38
N ALA A 218 -15.20 -45.71 -49.37
CA ALA A 218 -14.19 -45.56 -50.43
C ALA A 218 -13.43 -46.88 -50.62
N GLU A 219 -13.70 -47.57 -51.72
CA GLU A 219 -12.84 -48.62 -52.26
C GLU A 219 -11.49 -47.98 -52.63
N ASP A 220 -10.42 -48.40 -51.95
CA ASP A 220 -8.97 -48.18 -52.21
C ASP A 220 -8.23 -47.74 -50.92
N VAL A 221 -7.95 -48.70 -50.03
CA VAL A 221 -6.92 -48.55 -49.00
C VAL A 221 -5.78 -49.48 -49.37
N GLU A 222 -4.86 -48.98 -50.20
CA GLU A 222 -3.49 -49.51 -50.26
C GLU A 222 -2.76 -49.13 -48.97
N GLU A 223 -1.98 -50.10 -48.48
CA GLU A 223 -1.06 -50.10 -47.33
C GLU A 223 -0.64 -48.71 -46.79
N ALA A 224 -1.05 -48.40 -45.56
CA ALA A 224 -0.47 -47.34 -44.73
C ALA A 224 0.81 -47.83 -44.01
N GLU A 225 1.76 -48.37 -44.78
CA GLU A 225 3.19 -48.39 -44.41
C GLU A 225 3.84 -47.21 -45.19
N ASP A 226 4.74 -46.44 -44.57
CA ASP A 226 5.47 -45.26 -45.14
C ASP A 226 4.88 -43.84 -44.99
N THR A 227 4.35 -43.44 -43.83
CA THR A 227 4.28 -42.00 -43.49
C THR A 227 5.52 -41.50 -42.74
N GLU A 228 6.17 -42.31 -41.89
CA GLU A 228 7.41 -41.90 -41.19
C GLU A 228 8.62 -41.78 -42.14
N ASP A 229 8.76 -42.65 -43.14
CA ASP A 229 9.92 -42.68 -44.07
C ASP A 229 9.89 -41.60 -45.17
N ARG A 230 8.77 -40.88 -45.34
CA ARG A 230 8.65 -39.78 -46.33
C ARG A 230 9.23 -38.45 -45.84
N PHE A 231 9.13 -38.18 -44.54
CA PHE A 231 9.56 -36.93 -43.93
C PHE A 231 10.90 -37.04 -43.20
N PHE A 232 11.35 -38.26 -42.90
CA PHE A 232 12.56 -38.52 -42.12
C PHE A 232 13.53 -39.46 -42.84
N GLU A 233 14.83 -39.18 -42.73
CA GLU A 233 15.90 -40.10 -43.13
C GLU A 233 16.91 -40.24 -41.99
N ASP A 234 17.23 -41.47 -41.58
CA ASP A 234 18.03 -41.77 -40.38
C ASP A 234 17.52 -41.06 -39.10
N GLY A 235 16.22 -40.75 -39.05
CA GLY A 235 15.56 -40.01 -37.97
C GLY A 235 15.72 -38.48 -38.04
N TRP A 236 15.96 -37.89 -39.22
CA TRP A 236 16.10 -36.43 -39.43
C TRP A 236 15.21 -35.87 -40.55
N ARG A 237 14.65 -34.67 -40.36
CA ARG A 237 13.63 -34.09 -41.28
C ARG A 237 14.21 -33.67 -42.63
N ARG A 238 13.55 -34.10 -43.71
CA ARG A 238 13.88 -33.81 -45.13
C ARG A 238 13.06 -32.63 -45.65
N ILE A 239 13.70 -31.71 -46.38
CA ILE A 239 13.04 -30.63 -47.11
C ILE A 239 13.37 -30.80 -48.60
N SER A 240 12.37 -30.91 -49.48
CA SER A 240 12.58 -31.16 -50.92
C SER A 240 11.88 -30.12 -51.79
N THR A 241 12.46 -29.79 -52.94
CA THR A 241 11.89 -28.82 -53.91
C THR A 241 11.04 -29.46 -55.02
N GLY A 242 10.98 -30.79 -55.12
CA GLY A 242 10.51 -31.49 -56.33
C GLY A 242 9.36 -32.50 -56.22
N GLY A 243 8.71 -32.65 -55.06
CA GLY A 243 7.63 -33.62 -54.84
C GLY A 243 6.26 -32.97 -54.62
N LEU A 244 5.18 -33.74 -54.79
CA LEU A 244 3.80 -33.37 -54.44
C LEU A 244 3.58 -33.12 -52.93
N ASP A 245 4.61 -33.32 -52.11
CA ASP A 245 4.58 -33.10 -50.67
C ASP A 245 4.87 -31.63 -50.33
N PRO A 246 4.06 -30.96 -49.50
CA PRO A 246 4.30 -29.58 -49.10
C PRO A 246 5.63 -29.46 -48.34
N VAL A 247 6.41 -28.42 -48.64
CA VAL A 247 7.59 -28.03 -47.85
C VAL A 247 7.09 -27.45 -46.53
N GLU A 248 6.83 -28.33 -45.56
CA GLU A 248 6.57 -27.92 -44.19
C GLU A 248 7.88 -27.89 -43.42
N THR A 249 8.46 -26.70 -43.25
CA THR A 249 9.44 -26.50 -42.19
C THR A 249 8.67 -26.17 -40.94
N GLY A 250 8.59 -27.13 -40.02
CA GLY A 250 7.82 -26.98 -38.79
C GLY A 250 8.26 -25.74 -38.00
N PRO A 251 7.32 -25.10 -37.29
CA PRO A 251 7.61 -23.90 -36.53
C PRO A 251 8.61 -24.24 -35.43
N LEU A 252 9.59 -23.37 -35.22
CA LEU A 252 10.29 -23.32 -33.93
C LEU A 252 9.36 -22.65 -32.93
N HIS A 253 8.29 -23.35 -32.55
CA HIS A 253 7.36 -22.88 -31.53
C HIS A 253 8.09 -22.97 -30.19
N ALA A 254 8.32 -21.82 -29.56
CA ALA A 254 8.84 -21.77 -28.21
C ALA A 254 7.71 -21.32 -27.30
N ASP A 255 7.37 -22.12 -26.28
CA ASP A 255 6.32 -21.82 -25.29
C ASP A 255 6.68 -20.65 -24.34
N TYR A 256 7.55 -19.71 -24.74
CA TYR A 256 8.09 -18.65 -23.88
C TYR A 256 7.91 -17.28 -24.51
N PRO A 257 7.65 -16.24 -23.69
CA PRO A 257 7.48 -14.88 -24.20
C PRO A 257 8.79 -14.32 -24.75
N TRP A 258 8.79 -14.00 -26.04
CA TRP A 258 9.84 -13.27 -26.75
C TRP A 258 10.05 -11.87 -26.15
N GLN A 259 11.29 -11.36 -26.16
CA GLN A 259 11.55 -9.94 -25.89
C GLN A 259 11.59 -9.21 -27.23
N GLU A 260 10.51 -8.48 -27.53
CA GLU A 260 10.30 -7.77 -28.80
C GLU A 260 11.45 -6.80 -29.15
N ASP A 261 12.09 -6.22 -28.14
CA ASP A 261 13.17 -5.24 -28.30
C ASP A 261 14.58 -5.83 -28.13
N ALA A 262 14.74 -7.15 -28.30
CA ALA A 262 16.02 -7.83 -28.10
C ALA A 262 16.61 -8.44 -29.38
N GLU A 263 17.94 -8.53 -29.43
CA GLU A 263 18.67 -9.23 -30.48
C GLU A 263 18.73 -10.73 -30.20
N TYR A 264 18.63 -11.53 -31.27
CA TYR A 264 18.77 -12.98 -31.22
C TYR A 264 19.68 -13.46 -32.35
N VAL A 265 20.20 -14.68 -32.22
CA VAL A 265 20.90 -15.38 -33.30
C VAL A 265 20.21 -16.70 -33.55
N PHE A 266 19.77 -16.89 -34.78
CA PHE A 266 19.28 -18.17 -35.25
C PHE A 266 20.43 -18.95 -35.91
N ARG A 267 20.60 -20.21 -35.52
CA ARG A 267 21.52 -21.14 -36.17
C ARG A 267 20.78 -22.38 -36.66
N THR A 268 21.19 -22.89 -37.81
CA THR A 268 20.75 -24.19 -38.28
C THR A 268 21.93 -24.98 -38.79
N ARG A 269 22.03 -26.25 -38.41
CA ARG A 269 23.04 -27.17 -38.93
C ARG A 269 22.41 -28.02 -40.03
N ILE A 270 22.95 -27.95 -41.24
CA ILE A 270 22.23 -28.33 -42.44
C ILE A 270 23.20 -28.86 -43.53
N TYR A 271 22.73 -29.79 -44.36
CA TYR A 271 23.42 -30.22 -45.58
C TYR A 271 22.40 -30.53 -46.68
N ALA A 272 22.82 -30.51 -47.93
CA ALA A 272 21.96 -30.61 -49.09
C ALA A 272 22.35 -31.77 -50.01
N LYS A 273 21.42 -32.70 -50.25
CA LYS A 273 21.61 -33.75 -51.26
C LYS A 273 21.31 -33.18 -52.64
N SER A 274 22.31 -32.53 -53.24
CA SER A 274 22.18 -31.87 -54.53
C SER A 274 23.50 -31.87 -55.30
N ALA A 275 23.43 -31.86 -56.63
CA ALA A 275 24.61 -31.74 -57.50
C ALA A 275 25.15 -30.30 -57.59
N ALA A 276 24.42 -29.33 -57.05
CA ALA A 276 24.76 -27.90 -57.01
C ALA A 276 24.36 -27.29 -55.66
N PRO A 277 24.97 -26.17 -55.25
CA PRO A 277 24.62 -25.50 -54.01
C PRO A 277 23.14 -25.15 -53.92
N VAL A 278 22.54 -25.34 -52.74
CA VAL A 278 21.10 -25.15 -52.52
C VAL A 278 20.87 -23.88 -51.72
N ARG A 279 19.97 -23.01 -52.20
CA ARG A 279 19.66 -21.76 -51.51
C ARG A 279 18.54 -21.97 -50.50
N VAL A 280 18.79 -21.57 -49.26
CA VAL A 280 17.88 -21.67 -48.11
C VAL A 280 17.55 -20.27 -47.61
N ALA A 281 16.27 -19.94 -47.57
CA ALA A 281 15.72 -18.73 -46.99
C ALA A 281 15.41 -18.95 -45.50
N VAL A 282 15.80 -17.99 -44.66
CA VAL A 282 15.43 -17.92 -43.25
C VAL A 282 14.36 -16.84 -43.09
N LEU A 283 13.23 -17.22 -42.50
CA LEU A 283 12.03 -16.42 -42.39
C LEU A 283 11.61 -16.30 -40.91
N ILE A 284 10.99 -15.19 -40.57
CA ILE A 284 10.22 -15.03 -39.32
C ILE A 284 8.76 -14.75 -39.68
N TYR A 285 7.81 -15.13 -38.82
CA TYR A 285 6.39 -14.83 -39.00
C TYR A 285 5.76 -14.36 -37.69
N GLY A 286 4.67 -13.61 -37.79
CA GLY A 286 3.86 -13.19 -36.63
C GLY A 286 2.82 -12.14 -37.00
N ASP A 287 1.92 -11.84 -36.07
CA ASP A 287 0.84 -10.88 -36.26
C ASP A 287 1.38 -9.44 -36.35
N GLU A 288 1.37 -8.87 -37.57
CA GLU A 288 1.75 -7.48 -37.88
C GLU A 288 3.27 -7.18 -37.90
N LEU A 289 4.08 -8.06 -38.50
CA LEU A 289 5.50 -7.77 -38.74
C LEU A 289 5.71 -6.50 -39.61
N PRO A 290 6.69 -5.63 -39.28
CA PRO A 290 7.08 -4.53 -40.15
C PRO A 290 7.80 -5.07 -41.39
N GLU A 291 7.41 -4.61 -42.58
CA GLU A 291 8.01 -4.97 -43.89
C GLU A 291 8.00 -6.49 -44.15
N THR A 292 6.82 -7.06 -44.44
CA THR A 292 6.67 -8.44 -44.90
C THR A 292 7.30 -8.63 -46.29
N ALA A 293 7.65 -9.88 -46.64
CA ALA A 293 8.21 -10.15 -47.96
C ALA A 293 7.17 -9.89 -49.08
N SER A 294 7.66 -9.55 -50.27
CA SER A 294 6.83 -9.33 -51.46
C SER A 294 6.26 -10.63 -52.03
N GLU A 295 5.16 -10.53 -52.80
CA GLU A 295 4.58 -11.70 -53.49
C GLU A 295 5.59 -12.41 -54.40
N ASP A 296 6.48 -11.66 -55.05
CA ASP A 296 7.54 -12.20 -55.90
C ASP A 296 8.59 -12.99 -55.10
N GLU A 297 8.94 -12.51 -53.90
CA GLU A 297 9.85 -13.21 -52.99
C GLU A 297 9.22 -14.52 -52.48
N PHE A 298 7.94 -14.52 -52.13
CA PHE A 298 7.24 -15.75 -51.74
C PHE A 298 7.09 -16.73 -52.91
N ALA A 299 6.78 -16.24 -54.11
CA ALA A 299 6.64 -17.08 -55.30
C ALA A 299 7.96 -17.79 -55.65
N ALA A 300 9.10 -17.20 -55.29
CA ALA A 300 10.42 -17.80 -55.47
C ALA A 300 10.78 -18.89 -54.43
N LEU A 301 10.01 -19.03 -53.35
CA LEU A 301 10.23 -20.03 -52.30
C LEU A 301 9.35 -21.28 -52.53
N ALA A 302 9.87 -22.44 -52.16
CA ALA A 302 9.16 -23.71 -52.14
C ALA A 302 8.41 -23.87 -50.80
N GLY A 303 7.16 -24.32 -50.86
CA GLY A 303 6.29 -24.54 -49.69
C GLY A 303 5.23 -23.49 -49.45
N GLU A 304 4.42 -23.70 -48.41
CA GLU A 304 3.45 -22.73 -47.92
C GLU A 304 4.13 -21.75 -46.95
N VAL A 305 4.46 -20.57 -47.45
CA VAL A 305 4.97 -19.47 -46.64
C VAL A 305 3.80 -18.56 -46.23
N PRO A 306 3.56 -18.32 -44.93
CA PRO A 306 2.49 -17.41 -44.50
C PRO A 306 2.69 -16.01 -45.07
N ALA A 307 1.62 -15.34 -45.49
CA ALA A 307 1.67 -13.95 -45.95
C ALA A 307 2.19 -12.98 -44.87
N THR A 308 2.14 -13.38 -43.60
CA THR A 308 2.68 -12.66 -42.44
C THR A 308 4.19 -12.86 -42.24
N ALA A 309 4.87 -13.59 -43.12
CA ALA A 309 6.29 -13.85 -42.98
C ALA A 309 7.16 -12.70 -43.54
N ARG A 310 8.32 -12.49 -42.91
CA ARG A 310 9.39 -11.62 -43.37
C ARG A 310 10.64 -12.45 -43.66
N LEU A 311 11.24 -12.21 -44.82
CA LEU A 311 12.52 -12.79 -45.21
C LEU A 311 13.66 -12.07 -44.47
N LEU A 312 14.43 -12.81 -43.67
CA LEU A 312 15.61 -12.28 -43.01
C LEU A 312 16.84 -12.38 -43.91
N LYS A 313 17.09 -13.56 -44.48
CA LYS A 313 18.29 -13.81 -45.29
C LYS A 313 18.13 -15.05 -46.16
N ILE A 314 18.73 -15.04 -47.35
CA ILE A 314 18.96 -16.23 -48.18
C ILE A 314 20.43 -16.60 -48.07
N LEU A 315 20.70 -17.86 -47.79
CA LEU A 315 22.03 -18.44 -47.64
C LEU A 315 22.21 -19.60 -48.61
N GLU A 316 23.44 -19.85 -49.04
CA GLU A 316 23.78 -20.96 -49.92
C GLU A 316 24.35 -22.11 -49.10
N VAL A 317 23.82 -23.32 -49.31
CA VAL A 317 24.27 -24.56 -48.69
C VAL A 317 25.07 -25.36 -49.71
N THR A 318 26.35 -25.57 -49.41
CA THR A 318 27.33 -26.27 -50.26
C THR A 318 27.68 -27.66 -49.73
N ALA A 319 27.44 -27.91 -48.44
CA ALA A 319 27.64 -29.23 -47.83
C ALA A 319 26.69 -30.25 -48.45
N ASP A 320 27.22 -31.37 -48.95
CA ASP A 320 26.44 -32.42 -49.62
C ASP A 320 26.31 -33.73 -48.85
N THR A 321 27.05 -33.85 -47.74
CA THR A 321 26.99 -34.98 -46.80
C THR A 321 26.79 -34.52 -45.37
N ARG A 322 26.38 -35.47 -44.51
CA ARG A 322 26.20 -35.24 -43.07
C ARG A 322 27.50 -34.89 -42.34
N ASP A 323 28.59 -35.58 -42.69
CA ASP A 323 29.90 -35.37 -42.06
C ASP A 323 30.42 -33.95 -42.34
N ASP A 324 30.09 -33.41 -43.51
CA ASP A 324 30.47 -32.06 -43.94
C ASP A 324 29.38 -31.01 -43.66
N ALA A 325 28.30 -31.36 -42.92
CA ALA A 325 27.19 -30.45 -42.65
C ALA A 325 27.65 -29.12 -42.05
N GLU A 326 27.18 -28.02 -42.62
CA GLU A 326 27.59 -26.67 -42.25
C GLU A 326 26.57 -26.01 -41.32
N THR A 327 27.00 -24.98 -40.60
CA THR A 327 26.13 -24.20 -39.70
C THR A 327 25.86 -22.84 -40.31
N LEU A 328 24.61 -22.59 -40.64
CA LEU A 328 24.13 -21.29 -41.06
C LEU A 328 23.80 -20.45 -39.84
N GLU A 329 24.20 -19.19 -39.85
CA GLU A 329 23.94 -18.23 -38.78
C GLU A 329 23.26 -16.98 -39.34
N VAL A 330 22.12 -16.60 -38.74
CA VAL A 330 21.34 -15.42 -39.13
C VAL A 330 21.01 -14.59 -37.89
N PRO A 331 21.51 -13.33 -37.79
CA PRO A 331 21.10 -12.43 -36.74
C PRO A 331 19.64 -12.01 -36.95
N VAL A 332 18.88 -11.98 -35.86
CA VAL A 332 17.50 -11.49 -35.80
C VAL A 332 17.53 -10.16 -35.05
N PRO A 333 17.30 -9.02 -35.75
CA PRO A 333 17.28 -7.72 -35.10
C PRO A 333 16.04 -7.58 -34.18
N PRO A 334 16.04 -6.59 -33.26
CA PRO A 334 14.86 -6.27 -32.45
C PRO A 334 13.64 -6.05 -33.34
N MET A 335 12.59 -6.83 -33.12
CA MET A 335 11.37 -6.78 -33.93
C MET A 335 10.16 -7.14 -33.06
N PRO A 336 9.10 -6.32 -33.10
CA PRO A 336 7.89 -6.61 -32.33
C PRO A 336 7.06 -7.73 -32.98
N ARG A 337 6.29 -8.46 -32.16
CA ARG A 337 5.21 -9.37 -32.58
C ARG A 337 5.58 -10.46 -33.57
N TRP A 338 6.83 -10.92 -33.57
CA TRP A 338 7.16 -12.18 -34.23
C TRP A 338 6.85 -13.34 -33.28
N GLU A 339 6.35 -14.43 -33.85
CA GLU A 339 5.85 -15.59 -33.12
C GLU A 339 6.71 -16.83 -33.33
N GLY A 340 7.45 -16.89 -34.44
CA GLY A 340 8.34 -18.01 -34.73
C GLY A 340 9.20 -17.82 -35.97
N MET A 341 10.03 -18.83 -36.24
CA MET A 341 10.96 -18.87 -37.38
C MET A 341 10.65 -20.06 -38.30
N LYS A 342 10.94 -19.89 -39.60
CA LYS A 342 10.83 -20.92 -40.63
C LYS A 342 12.05 -20.95 -41.53
N LEU A 343 12.29 -22.10 -42.16
CA LEU A 343 13.23 -22.25 -43.26
C LEU A 343 12.43 -22.44 -44.55
N ALA A 344 12.92 -22.00 -45.70
CA ALA A 344 12.30 -22.35 -46.97
C ALA A 344 13.40 -22.58 -48.00
N LEU A 345 13.18 -23.48 -48.95
CA LEU A 345 14.11 -23.64 -50.06
C LEU A 345 13.73 -22.64 -51.15
N VAL A 346 14.73 -21.98 -51.74
CA VAL A 346 14.49 -21.20 -52.97
C VAL A 346 14.31 -22.18 -54.11
N LYS A 347 13.26 -21.99 -54.93
CA LYS A 347 12.99 -22.85 -56.08
C LYS A 347 14.22 -22.89 -57.01
N PRO A 348 14.59 -24.07 -57.55
CA PRO A 348 15.64 -24.18 -58.54
C PRO A 348 15.29 -23.37 -59.80
N SER A 349 16.30 -22.92 -60.54
CA SER A 349 16.09 -22.23 -61.82
C SER A 349 15.58 -23.22 -62.87
N ASP A 350 14.90 -22.74 -63.92
CA ASP A 350 14.36 -23.60 -65.00
C ASP A 350 15.43 -24.56 -65.56
N GLY A 351 15.26 -25.87 -65.30
CA GLY A 351 16.14 -26.94 -65.77
C GLY A 351 17.13 -27.51 -64.75
N GLU A 352 17.21 -26.95 -63.54
CA GLU A 352 17.99 -27.51 -62.43
C GLU A 352 17.24 -28.69 -61.75
N PRO A 353 17.93 -29.75 -61.30
CA PRO A 353 17.30 -30.86 -60.61
C PRO A 353 16.74 -30.41 -59.25
N PRO A 354 15.68 -31.08 -58.74
CA PRO A 354 15.16 -30.77 -57.42
C PRO A 354 16.24 -31.04 -56.36
N ALA A 355 16.44 -30.04 -55.51
CA ALA A 355 17.29 -30.09 -54.35
C ALA A 355 16.54 -30.64 -53.13
N GLU A 356 17.28 -31.37 -52.31
CA GLU A 356 16.86 -31.83 -50.99
C GLU A 356 17.83 -31.33 -49.94
N VAL A 357 17.30 -30.94 -48.79
CA VAL A 357 18.07 -30.43 -47.65
C VAL A 357 17.66 -31.15 -46.38
N VAL A 358 18.64 -31.57 -45.60
CA VAL A 358 18.46 -32.23 -44.30
C VAL A 358 18.89 -31.27 -43.21
N VAL A 359 17.98 -31.00 -42.27
CA VAL A 359 18.23 -30.14 -41.11
C VAL A 359 18.55 -31.01 -39.91
N GLU A 360 19.77 -30.91 -39.37
CA GLU A 360 20.13 -31.64 -38.15
C GLU A 360 19.51 -30.98 -36.92
N ARG A 361 19.70 -29.67 -36.76
CA ARG A 361 19.16 -28.94 -35.61
C ARG A 361 18.83 -27.51 -35.96
N LEU A 362 17.85 -26.98 -35.25
CA LEU A 362 17.56 -25.56 -35.22
C LEU A 362 17.92 -25.03 -33.84
N GLU A 363 18.62 -23.91 -33.80
CA GLU A 363 19.01 -23.25 -32.57
C GLU A 363 18.58 -21.80 -32.60
N LEU A 364 18.15 -21.34 -31.45
CA LEU A 364 17.98 -19.92 -31.19
C LEU A 364 18.75 -19.58 -29.92
N GLU A 365 19.67 -18.64 -30.07
CA GLU A 365 20.38 -18.01 -28.98
C GLU A 365 19.81 -16.62 -28.74
N GLY A 366 19.35 -16.37 -27.52
CA GLY A 366 19.03 -15.03 -27.07
C GLY A 366 17.89 -14.94 -26.05
N PRO A 367 17.63 -13.74 -25.51
CA PRO A 367 18.19 -12.45 -25.94
C PRO A 367 19.71 -12.40 -25.74
N LEU A 368 20.45 -11.88 -26.73
CA LEU A 368 21.91 -11.79 -26.68
C LEU A 368 22.38 -10.88 -25.54
N ASP A 369 21.55 -9.92 -25.19
CA ASP A 369 21.71 -9.14 -23.98
C ASP A 369 20.79 -9.68 -22.88
N THR A 370 21.39 -10.35 -21.90
CA THR A 370 20.64 -10.96 -20.78
C THR A 370 20.45 -10.00 -19.59
N ARG A 371 20.86 -8.73 -19.72
CA ARG A 371 20.67 -7.74 -18.65
C ARG A 371 19.18 -7.40 -18.49
N PRO A 372 18.67 -7.29 -17.26
CA PRO A 372 17.26 -7.02 -17.01
C PRO A 372 16.87 -5.56 -17.36
N ALA A 373 15.58 -5.30 -17.58
CA ALA A 373 15.06 -3.96 -17.83
C ALA A 373 15.43 -2.93 -16.73
N SER A 374 15.56 -3.39 -15.47
CA SER A 374 16.03 -2.59 -14.34
C SER A 374 17.45 -2.05 -14.55
N HIS A 375 18.33 -2.83 -15.21
CA HIS A 375 19.69 -2.42 -15.52
C HIS A 375 19.68 -1.15 -16.37
N TYR A 376 18.92 -1.15 -17.46
CA TYR A 376 18.82 -0.01 -18.38
C TYR A 376 18.09 1.18 -17.77
N ARG A 377 17.04 0.92 -16.98
CA ARG A 377 16.33 1.99 -16.26
C ARG A 377 17.28 2.76 -15.35
N LEU A 378 18.21 2.06 -14.70
CA LEU A 378 19.18 2.65 -13.81
C LEU A 378 20.34 3.29 -14.58
N LEU A 379 21.00 2.52 -15.45
CA LEU A 379 22.30 2.87 -16.02
C LEU A 379 22.24 3.53 -17.41
N GLY A 380 21.09 3.47 -18.09
CA GLY A 380 20.95 3.90 -19.49
C GLY A 380 21.40 2.84 -20.50
N ARG A 381 21.20 3.10 -21.79
CA ARG A 381 21.58 2.22 -22.92
C ARG A 381 22.80 2.70 -23.72
N SER A 382 23.27 3.93 -23.50
CA SER A 382 24.30 4.55 -24.35
C SER A 382 25.68 4.52 -23.71
N ASP A 383 26.66 4.05 -24.49
CA ASP A 383 28.10 4.13 -24.21
C ASP A 383 28.78 5.28 -24.99
N GLU A 384 28.01 6.20 -25.59
CA GLU A 384 28.55 7.27 -26.44
C GLU A 384 29.32 8.34 -25.64
N GLU A 385 29.01 8.49 -24.34
CA GLU A 385 29.67 9.43 -23.44
C GLU A 385 30.85 8.79 -22.69
N PRO A 386 31.88 9.56 -22.32
CA PRO A 386 32.94 9.08 -21.45
C PRO A 386 32.37 8.50 -20.15
N GLU A 387 32.90 7.34 -19.71
CA GLU A 387 32.40 6.60 -18.55
C GLU A 387 32.24 7.48 -17.30
N THR A 388 33.16 8.43 -17.07
CA THR A 388 33.08 9.38 -15.95
C THR A 388 31.86 10.30 -16.01
N GLU A 389 31.50 10.83 -17.18
CA GLU A 389 30.34 11.72 -17.33
C GLU A 389 29.05 10.91 -17.20
N ARG A 390 29.01 9.73 -17.84
CA ARG A 390 27.89 8.78 -17.70
C ARG A 390 27.67 8.37 -16.24
N THR A 391 28.74 8.09 -15.50
CA THR A 391 28.70 7.76 -14.06
C THR A 391 28.08 8.91 -13.27
N ARG A 392 28.58 10.13 -13.50
CA ARG A 392 28.11 11.32 -12.81
C ARG A 392 26.63 11.59 -13.06
N GLU A 393 26.18 11.54 -14.30
CA GLU A 393 24.79 11.82 -14.65
C GLU A 393 23.84 10.73 -14.15
N THR A 394 24.26 9.46 -14.27
CA THR A 394 23.50 8.31 -13.74
C THR A 394 23.31 8.42 -12.23
N LEU A 395 24.40 8.66 -11.48
CA LEU A 395 24.33 8.80 -10.03
C LEU A 395 23.56 10.04 -9.61
N ARG A 396 23.69 11.16 -10.34
CA ARG A 396 22.89 12.37 -10.08
C ARG A 396 21.40 12.08 -10.19
N ARG A 397 20.94 11.44 -11.28
CA ARG A 397 19.54 11.06 -11.48
C ARG A 397 19.06 10.09 -10.40
N PHE A 398 19.85 9.07 -10.10
CA PHE A 398 19.52 8.07 -9.08
C PHE A 398 19.39 8.70 -7.69
N MET A 399 20.41 9.46 -7.27
CA MET A 399 20.45 10.10 -5.96
C MET A 399 19.40 11.19 -5.81
N ARG A 400 19.04 11.90 -6.89
CA ARG A 400 17.94 12.88 -6.88
C ARG A 400 16.64 12.25 -6.37
N ARG A 401 16.31 11.06 -6.87
CA ARG A 401 15.12 10.30 -6.47
C ARG A 401 15.32 9.65 -5.10
N ALA A 402 16.45 8.99 -4.87
CA ALA A 402 16.74 8.29 -3.61
C ALA A 402 16.77 9.23 -2.39
N TYR A 403 17.37 10.41 -2.52
CA TYR A 403 17.43 11.41 -1.46
C TYR A 403 16.25 12.39 -1.48
N ARG A 404 15.38 12.28 -2.49
CA ARG A 404 14.16 13.10 -2.66
C ARG A 404 14.47 14.60 -2.78
N ARG A 405 15.67 14.91 -3.26
CA ARG A 405 16.20 16.24 -3.58
C ARG A 405 17.46 16.07 -4.43
N PRO A 406 17.89 17.10 -5.19
CA PRO A 406 19.19 17.09 -5.83
C PRO A 406 20.32 16.76 -4.83
N PRO A 407 21.25 15.84 -5.16
CA PRO A 407 22.42 15.60 -4.33
C PRO A 407 23.34 16.82 -4.36
N THR A 408 24.08 17.06 -3.27
CA THR A 408 25.14 18.06 -3.28
C THR A 408 26.33 17.58 -4.11
N ASP A 409 27.18 18.50 -4.59
CA ASP A 409 28.38 18.13 -5.35
C ASP A 409 29.29 17.17 -4.57
N ASP A 410 29.46 17.39 -3.27
CA ASP A 410 30.24 16.50 -2.39
C ASP A 410 29.60 15.11 -2.24
N GLU A 411 28.26 15.03 -2.19
CA GLU A 411 27.55 13.76 -2.14
C GLU A 411 27.76 12.97 -3.42
N LEU A 412 27.62 13.63 -4.57
CA LEU A 412 27.83 13.02 -5.88
C LEU A 412 29.29 12.59 -6.08
N TYR A 413 30.24 13.47 -5.76
CA TYR A 413 31.67 13.19 -5.87
C TYR A 413 32.08 11.94 -5.09
N ARG A 414 31.61 11.78 -3.86
CA ARG A 414 31.91 10.58 -3.05
C ARG A 414 31.41 9.28 -3.69
N MET A 415 30.25 9.32 -4.35
CA MET A 415 29.72 8.13 -5.02
C MET A 415 30.45 7.85 -6.33
N VAL A 416 30.78 8.87 -7.12
CA VAL A 416 31.61 8.73 -8.34
C VAL A 416 32.98 8.16 -7.99
N ALA A 417 33.65 8.69 -6.97
CA ALA A 417 34.96 8.20 -6.53
C ALA A 417 34.93 6.72 -6.09
N LEU A 418 33.79 6.24 -5.58
CA LEU A 418 33.60 4.84 -5.20
C LEU A 418 33.56 3.93 -6.44
N VAL A 419 32.85 4.36 -7.49
CA VAL A 419 32.83 3.66 -8.79
C VAL A 419 34.24 3.63 -9.38
N GLU A 420 34.91 4.78 -9.44
CA GLU A 420 36.27 4.91 -9.98
C GLU A 420 37.26 4.02 -9.24
N SER A 421 37.14 3.87 -7.91
CA SER A 421 38.03 2.97 -7.15
C SER A 421 37.83 1.50 -7.51
N VAL A 422 36.58 1.06 -7.74
CA VAL A 422 36.28 -0.33 -8.10
C VAL A 422 36.81 -0.64 -9.50
N VAL A 423 36.64 0.30 -10.44
CA VAL A 423 37.19 0.18 -11.80
C VAL A 423 38.72 0.19 -11.78
N ALA A 424 39.34 1.03 -10.95
CA ALA A 424 40.81 1.07 -10.79
C ALA A 424 41.39 -0.24 -10.24
N ASP A 425 40.61 -0.99 -9.44
CA ASP A 425 40.96 -2.31 -8.93
C ASP A 425 40.75 -3.44 -9.97
N GLY A 426 40.25 -3.12 -11.16
CA GLY A 426 40.12 -4.05 -12.30
C GLY A 426 38.76 -4.72 -12.45
N GLU A 427 37.77 -4.33 -11.64
CA GLU A 427 36.38 -4.77 -11.79
C GLU A 427 35.66 -3.94 -12.88
N ASN A 428 34.51 -4.43 -13.36
CA ASN A 428 33.70 -3.68 -14.32
C ASN A 428 32.97 -2.49 -13.69
N TRP A 429 32.59 -1.53 -14.55
CA TRP A 429 31.88 -0.32 -14.17
C TRP A 429 30.56 -0.61 -13.43
N GLU A 430 29.83 -1.63 -13.87
CA GLU A 430 28.59 -2.10 -13.25
C GLU A 430 28.77 -2.52 -11.79
N SER A 431 29.88 -3.18 -11.45
CA SER A 431 30.22 -3.53 -10.06
C SER A 431 30.48 -2.28 -9.22
N GLY A 432 31.14 -1.27 -9.80
CA GLY A 432 31.28 0.04 -9.17
C GLY A 432 29.93 0.72 -8.93
N MET A 433 29.03 0.68 -9.91
CA MET A 433 27.68 1.22 -9.81
C MET A 433 26.84 0.49 -8.74
N GLN A 434 26.96 -0.84 -8.63
CA GLN A 434 26.33 -1.60 -7.55
C GLN A 434 26.77 -1.07 -6.19
N LEU A 435 28.09 -0.88 -5.98
CA LEU A 435 28.62 -0.40 -4.71
C LEU A 435 28.15 1.03 -4.38
N ALA A 436 28.12 1.93 -5.37
CA ALA A 436 27.60 3.29 -5.21
C ALA A 436 26.10 3.32 -4.86
N ILE A 437 25.30 2.45 -5.48
CA ILE A 437 23.87 2.29 -5.14
C ILE A 437 23.71 1.73 -3.74
N GLN A 438 24.45 0.69 -3.36
CA GLN A 438 24.43 0.12 -2.01
C GLN A 438 24.73 1.19 -0.95
N ALA A 439 25.79 1.97 -1.15
CA ALA A 439 26.15 3.07 -0.26
C ALA A 439 25.06 4.14 -0.18
N THR A 440 24.41 4.46 -1.30
CA THR A 440 23.29 5.40 -1.35
C THR A 440 22.08 4.87 -0.56
N LEU A 441 21.73 3.59 -0.71
CA LEU A 441 20.61 2.95 -0.01
C LEU A 441 20.85 2.74 1.50
N CYS A 442 22.11 2.73 1.94
CA CYS A 442 22.47 2.68 3.36
C CYS A 442 22.66 4.07 4.00
N SER A 443 22.59 5.13 3.20
CA SER A 443 22.74 6.51 3.67
C SER A 443 21.56 6.92 4.56
N PRO A 444 21.79 7.67 5.65
CA PRO A 444 20.71 8.27 6.42
C PRO A 444 19.77 9.16 5.58
N LYS A 445 20.27 9.74 4.47
CA LYS A 445 19.49 10.57 3.54
C LYS A 445 18.49 9.75 2.72
N PHE A 446 18.76 8.45 2.56
CA PHE A 446 17.82 7.50 1.98
C PHE A 446 16.93 6.86 3.06
N LEU A 447 17.52 6.41 4.17
CA LEU A 447 16.79 5.67 5.20
C LEU A 447 15.84 6.55 6.03
N PHE A 448 16.09 7.86 6.12
CA PHE A 448 15.30 8.79 6.91
C PHE A 448 14.70 9.91 6.05
N ARG A 449 13.49 10.32 6.41
CA ARG A 449 12.89 11.57 5.96
C ARG A 449 13.31 12.66 6.93
N VAL A 450 14.42 13.31 6.62
CA VAL A 450 14.98 14.36 7.46
C VAL A 450 14.54 15.72 6.96
N GLU A 451 13.78 16.42 7.78
CA GLU A 451 13.43 17.82 7.57
C GLU A 451 14.46 18.67 8.33
N LEU A 452 15.65 18.81 7.75
CA LEU A 452 16.78 19.50 8.38
C LEU A 452 16.48 20.98 8.59
N ASP A 453 16.48 21.42 9.85
CA ASP A 453 16.37 22.82 10.24
C ASP A 453 17.76 23.46 10.27
N ASP A 454 17.91 24.61 9.62
CA ASP A 454 19.12 25.44 9.72
C ASP A 454 19.17 26.19 11.07
N ARG A 455 18.04 26.22 11.80
CA ARG A 455 17.87 26.81 13.13
C ARG A 455 17.07 25.88 14.06
N PRO A 456 17.60 24.68 14.38
CA PRO A 456 16.87 23.63 15.12
C PRO A 456 16.41 24.01 16.54
N GLU A 457 16.97 25.08 17.10
CA GLU A 457 16.60 25.62 18.42
C GLU A 457 15.52 26.72 18.33
N SER A 458 15.10 27.13 17.13
CA SER A 458 14.05 28.13 16.99
C SER A 458 12.67 27.53 17.26
N ALA A 459 12.00 28.04 18.31
CA ALA A 459 10.61 27.69 18.62
C ALA A 459 9.59 28.27 17.60
N GLY A 460 10.04 29.12 16.67
CA GLY A 460 9.19 29.76 15.66
C GLY A 460 8.76 28.82 14.54
N ALA A 461 7.53 29.00 14.04
CA ALA A 461 7.03 28.26 12.88
C ALA A 461 7.80 28.67 11.61
N GLN A 462 8.37 27.69 10.91
CA GLN A 462 9.10 27.86 9.67
C GLN A 462 8.44 27.04 8.56
N ALA A 463 8.34 27.58 7.35
CA ALA A 463 7.90 26.82 6.20
C ALA A 463 8.90 25.69 5.90
N LEU A 464 8.39 24.54 5.47
CA LEU A 464 9.23 23.51 4.86
C LEU A 464 9.77 24.02 3.52
N ASP A 465 10.94 23.53 3.14
CA ASP A 465 11.38 23.68 1.77
C ASP A 465 10.52 22.83 0.82
N GLU A 466 10.61 23.13 -0.47
CA GLU A 466 9.77 22.53 -1.50
C GLU A 466 10.02 21.02 -1.66
N PHE A 467 11.24 20.53 -1.43
CA PHE A 467 11.56 19.09 -1.49
C PHE A 467 11.06 18.34 -0.25
N GLN A 468 11.15 18.96 0.93
CA GLN A 468 10.55 18.45 2.16
C GLN A 468 9.03 18.34 2.01
N LEU A 469 8.39 19.37 1.43
CA LEU A 469 6.95 19.35 1.16
C LEU A 469 6.58 18.26 0.14
N ALA A 470 7.35 18.10 -0.93
CA ALA A 470 7.18 17.02 -1.91
C ALA A 470 7.24 15.64 -1.23
N SER A 471 8.26 15.43 -0.39
CA SER A 471 8.44 14.19 0.38
C SER A 471 7.29 13.96 1.36
N ARG A 472 6.83 14.98 2.11
CA ARG A 472 5.65 14.84 2.98
C ARG A 472 4.42 14.40 2.19
N LEU A 473 4.16 15.03 1.04
CA LEU A 473 3.01 14.72 0.20
C LEU A 473 3.07 13.30 -0.39
N SER A 474 4.22 12.91 -0.95
CA SER A 474 4.39 11.61 -1.58
C SER A 474 4.23 10.45 -0.60
N TYR A 475 4.80 10.55 0.59
CA TYR A 475 4.66 9.49 1.58
C TYR A 475 3.29 9.47 2.25
N PHE A 476 2.62 10.61 2.35
CA PHE A 476 1.23 10.64 2.81
C PHE A 476 0.31 9.90 1.83
N LEU A 477 0.39 10.19 0.53
CA LEU A 477 -0.58 9.68 -0.45
C LEU A 477 -0.18 8.37 -1.13
N TRP A 478 1.11 8.16 -1.38
CA TRP A 478 1.64 7.04 -2.16
C TRP A 478 2.55 6.13 -1.35
N ASN A 479 2.81 6.44 -0.08
CA ASN A 479 3.65 5.64 0.80
C ASN A 479 5.02 5.34 0.16
N SER A 480 5.54 6.29 -0.63
CA SER A 480 6.73 6.16 -1.48
C SER A 480 7.31 7.55 -1.80
N MET A 481 8.45 7.58 -2.48
CA MET A 481 9.13 8.81 -2.88
C MET A 481 8.33 9.65 -3.91
N PRO A 482 8.59 10.97 -4.02
CA PRO A 482 8.01 11.83 -5.05
C PRO A 482 8.27 11.31 -6.47
N ASP A 483 7.32 11.53 -7.37
CA ASP A 483 7.56 11.37 -8.81
C ASP A 483 8.32 12.56 -9.38
N ASP A 484 8.76 12.44 -10.63
CA ASP A 484 9.55 13.49 -11.27
C ASP A 484 8.74 14.79 -11.41
N ALA A 485 7.43 14.72 -11.68
CA ALA A 485 6.57 15.90 -11.72
C ALA A 485 6.58 16.69 -10.40
N LEU A 486 6.56 16.00 -9.25
CA LEU A 486 6.61 16.64 -7.94
C LEU A 486 8.02 17.16 -7.59
N LEU A 487 9.08 16.42 -7.93
CA LEU A 487 10.46 16.87 -7.76
C LEU A 487 10.78 18.09 -8.63
N ASP A 488 10.29 18.11 -9.86
CA ASP A 488 10.47 19.21 -10.81
C ASP A 488 9.73 20.47 -10.35
N ALA A 489 8.50 20.33 -9.84
CA ALA A 489 7.76 21.44 -9.25
C ALA A 489 8.47 21.98 -8.00
N ALA A 490 9.07 21.11 -7.19
CA ALA A 490 9.84 21.52 -6.03
C ALA A 490 11.13 22.27 -6.42
N GLU A 491 11.84 21.78 -7.44
CA GLU A 491 13.05 22.39 -7.97
C GLU A 491 12.80 23.79 -8.55
N ARG A 492 11.64 23.99 -9.18
CA ARG A 492 11.19 25.31 -9.66
C ARG A 492 10.60 26.22 -8.58
N ASN A 493 10.48 25.76 -7.33
CA ASN A 493 9.79 26.46 -6.24
C ASN A 493 8.33 26.80 -6.54
N GLU A 494 7.63 25.88 -7.21
CA GLU A 494 6.23 26.02 -7.62
C GLU A 494 5.28 25.12 -6.83
N LEU A 495 5.81 24.13 -6.08
CA LEU A 495 4.98 23.12 -5.43
C LEU A 495 4.10 23.72 -4.34
N ALA A 496 4.61 24.58 -3.46
CA ALA A 496 3.80 25.20 -2.41
C ALA A 496 2.61 26.00 -2.97
N ALA A 497 2.76 26.61 -4.16
CA ALA A 497 1.72 27.36 -4.85
C ALA A 497 0.71 26.46 -5.58
N THR A 498 1.13 25.25 -5.98
CA THR A 498 0.31 24.27 -6.74
C THR A 498 -0.09 23.05 -5.91
N LEU A 499 0.08 23.11 -4.59
CA LEU A 499 -0.01 21.95 -3.68
C LEU A 499 -1.35 21.22 -3.78
N GLU A 500 -2.46 21.96 -3.84
CA GLU A 500 -3.80 21.38 -3.97
C GLU A 500 -3.99 20.66 -5.31
N ALA A 501 -3.54 21.25 -6.41
CA ALA A 501 -3.60 20.63 -7.74
C ALA A 501 -2.76 19.34 -7.80
N GLN A 502 -1.55 19.36 -7.21
CA GLN A 502 -0.70 18.16 -7.10
C GLN A 502 -1.35 17.08 -6.22
N THR A 503 -1.99 17.47 -5.12
CA THR A 503 -2.71 16.55 -4.23
C THR A 503 -3.85 15.84 -4.95
N LEU A 504 -4.67 16.58 -5.70
CA LEU A 504 -5.77 16.00 -6.47
C LEU A 504 -5.28 15.08 -7.60
N ARG A 505 -4.21 15.48 -8.30
CA ARG A 505 -3.53 14.62 -9.29
C ARG A 505 -3.09 13.30 -8.65
N MET A 506 -2.43 13.37 -7.51
CA MET A 506 -1.88 12.20 -6.84
C MET A 506 -2.97 11.28 -6.27
N LEU A 507 -4.09 11.83 -5.80
CA LEU A 507 -5.26 11.05 -5.40
C LEU A 507 -5.89 10.31 -6.58
N ALA A 508 -5.92 10.93 -7.77
CA ALA A 508 -6.44 10.31 -9.00
C ALA A 508 -5.51 9.24 -9.59
N ASP A 509 -4.21 9.24 -9.25
CA ASP A 509 -3.22 8.29 -9.76
C ASP A 509 -3.39 6.88 -9.15
N PRO A 510 -3.26 5.78 -9.92
CA PRO A 510 -3.30 4.40 -9.42
C PRO A 510 -2.47 4.15 -8.15
N LYS A 511 -1.34 4.86 -7.98
CA LYS A 511 -0.50 4.77 -6.77
C LYS A 511 -1.18 5.16 -5.47
N SER A 512 -2.25 5.95 -5.48
CA SER A 512 -3.01 6.29 -4.25
C SER A 512 -3.68 5.08 -3.60
N LYS A 513 -3.74 3.92 -4.26
CA LYS A 513 -4.07 2.65 -3.61
C LYS A 513 -3.18 2.38 -2.39
N ALA A 514 -1.94 2.87 -2.39
CA ALA A 514 -1.05 2.76 -1.24
C ALA A 514 -1.59 3.45 0.04
N LEU A 515 -2.33 4.55 -0.09
CA LEU A 515 -3.02 5.17 1.04
C LEU A 515 -4.11 4.23 1.58
N VAL A 516 -4.88 3.58 0.70
CA VAL A 516 -5.91 2.60 1.10
C VAL A 516 -5.27 1.42 1.84
N GLU A 517 -4.23 0.82 1.26
CA GLU A 517 -3.56 -0.38 1.78
C GLU A 517 -2.75 -0.11 3.05
N SER A 518 -2.37 1.14 3.32
CA SER A 518 -1.59 1.52 4.51
C SER A 518 -2.44 2.18 5.60
N PHE A 519 -3.23 3.20 5.26
CA PHE A 519 -3.98 3.96 6.27
C PHE A 519 -5.21 3.20 6.77
N ALA A 520 -6.08 2.71 5.87
CA ALA A 520 -7.35 2.11 6.25
C ALA A 520 -7.21 0.90 7.19
N PRO A 521 -6.35 -0.11 6.92
CA PRO A 521 -6.23 -1.23 7.82
C PRO A 521 -5.70 -0.82 9.20
N GLN A 522 -4.74 0.09 9.24
CA GLN A 522 -4.14 0.60 10.48
C GLN A 522 -5.12 1.43 11.30
N TRP A 523 -5.84 2.37 10.68
CA TRP A 523 -6.90 3.13 11.35
C TRP A 523 -7.95 2.20 11.97
N LEU A 524 -8.39 1.19 11.22
CA LEU A 524 -9.43 0.26 11.67
C LEU A 524 -8.88 -0.88 12.56
N GLN A 525 -7.56 -0.96 12.73
CA GLN A 525 -6.86 -2.02 13.49
C GLN A 525 -7.13 -3.44 12.96
N ILE A 526 -7.50 -3.57 11.67
CA ILE A 526 -7.88 -4.84 11.04
C ILE A 526 -6.68 -5.66 10.56
N GLN A 527 -5.46 -5.10 10.53
CA GLN A 527 -4.24 -5.85 10.21
C GLN A 527 -4.02 -7.04 11.15
N ARG A 528 -4.58 -6.97 12.36
CA ARG A 528 -4.57 -8.05 13.36
C ARG A 528 -5.32 -9.29 12.88
N ILE A 529 -6.21 -9.17 11.89
CA ILE A 529 -6.91 -10.32 11.34
C ILE A 529 -5.92 -11.35 10.80
N ALA A 530 -4.72 -10.99 10.35
CA ALA A 530 -3.72 -11.94 9.87
C ALA A 530 -3.30 -12.98 10.93
N THR A 531 -3.41 -12.65 12.22
CA THR A 531 -2.96 -13.51 13.33
C THR A 531 -4.09 -14.01 14.23
N ILE A 532 -5.32 -13.53 14.04
CA ILE A 532 -6.47 -14.01 14.80
C ILE A 532 -6.89 -15.39 14.31
N ALA A 533 -7.07 -16.30 15.26
CA ALA A 533 -7.53 -17.66 15.03
C ALA A 533 -8.86 -17.88 15.77
N PRO A 534 -10.01 -17.70 15.10
CA PRO A 534 -11.29 -18.20 15.58
C PRO A 534 -11.24 -19.71 15.77
N ASP A 535 -12.04 -20.22 16.70
CA ASP A 535 -12.12 -21.65 16.98
C ASP A 535 -12.64 -22.41 15.75
N GLY A 536 -11.85 -23.35 15.23
CA GLY A 536 -12.17 -24.08 14.00
C GLY A 536 -13.33 -25.07 14.13
N VAL A 537 -13.75 -25.43 15.35
CA VAL A 537 -14.93 -26.28 15.57
C VAL A 537 -16.19 -25.42 15.54
N MET A 538 -16.17 -24.24 16.14
CA MET A 538 -17.30 -23.30 16.13
C MET A 538 -17.45 -22.56 14.80
N PHE A 539 -16.34 -22.26 14.13
CA PHE A 539 -16.29 -21.46 12.92
C PHE A 539 -15.58 -22.21 11.77
N PRO A 540 -16.11 -23.37 11.32
CA PRO A 540 -15.42 -24.24 10.36
C PRO A 540 -15.24 -23.60 8.96
N ASN A 541 -16.04 -22.57 8.65
CA ASN A 541 -15.96 -21.84 7.38
C ASN A 541 -14.92 -20.72 7.39
N PHE A 542 -14.26 -20.46 8.53
CA PHE A 542 -13.22 -19.44 8.62
C PHE A 542 -11.88 -20.00 8.14
N ASP A 543 -11.58 -19.74 6.86
CA ASP A 543 -10.32 -20.11 6.20
C ASP A 543 -9.54 -18.86 5.76
N ASP A 544 -8.30 -19.05 5.27
CA ASP A 544 -7.47 -17.93 4.81
C ASP A 544 -8.04 -17.23 3.58
N ARG A 545 -8.85 -17.93 2.78
CA ARG A 545 -9.53 -17.33 1.62
C ARG A 545 -10.65 -16.38 2.06
N LEU A 546 -11.41 -16.73 3.09
CA LEU A 546 -12.42 -15.86 3.67
C LEU A 546 -11.76 -14.66 4.35
N ARG A 547 -10.67 -14.90 5.10
CA ARG A 547 -9.86 -13.83 5.70
C ARG A 547 -9.39 -12.82 4.65
N ALA A 548 -8.83 -13.30 3.54
CA ALA A 548 -8.41 -12.45 2.42
C ALA A 548 -9.60 -11.69 1.82
N ALA A 549 -10.74 -12.36 1.63
CA ALA A 549 -11.93 -11.72 1.09
C ALA A 549 -12.49 -10.60 1.98
N MET A 550 -12.47 -10.78 3.31
CA MET A 550 -12.88 -9.74 4.27
C MET A 550 -11.99 -8.48 4.19
N LEU A 551 -10.67 -8.68 4.05
CA LEU A 551 -9.72 -7.58 3.89
C LEU A 551 -9.91 -6.86 2.55
N GLU A 552 -10.11 -7.62 1.47
CA GLU A 552 -10.32 -7.08 0.13
C GLU A 552 -11.63 -6.27 0.04
N GLU A 553 -12.72 -6.72 0.67
CA GLU A 553 -13.95 -5.92 0.81
C GLU A 553 -13.64 -4.55 1.43
N THR A 554 -12.86 -4.54 2.53
CA THR A 554 -12.57 -3.29 3.25
C THR A 554 -11.74 -2.35 2.39
N SER A 555 -10.72 -2.87 1.71
CA SER A 555 -9.87 -2.11 0.78
C SER A 555 -10.68 -1.53 -0.37
N LEU A 556 -11.44 -2.35 -1.11
CA LEU A 556 -12.25 -1.89 -2.23
C LEU A 556 -13.32 -0.88 -1.80
N PHE A 557 -13.91 -1.08 -0.62
CA PHE A 557 -14.89 -0.16 -0.07
C PHE A 557 -14.29 1.21 0.24
N PHE A 558 -13.17 1.26 0.97
CA PHE A 558 -12.49 2.53 1.26
C PHE A 558 -11.94 3.18 -0.01
N GLU A 559 -11.36 2.39 -0.93
CA GLU A 559 -10.89 2.87 -2.23
C GLU A 559 -12.02 3.53 -3.02
N SER A 560 -13.22 2.94 -3.02
CA SER A 560 -14.38 3.54 -3.71
C SER A 560 -14.74 4.92 -3.18
N VAL A 561 -14.72 5.12 -1.86
CA VAL A 561 -15.02 6.40 -1.23
C VAL A 561 -13.96 7.45 -1.61
N MET A 562 -12.68 7.04 -1.60
CA MET A 562 -11.56 7.91 -1.97
C MET A 562 -11.57 8.27 -3.47
N ARG A 563 -11.63 7.27 -4.36
CA ARG A 563 -11.49 7.41 -5.82
C ARG A 563 -12.65 8.16 -6.46
N GLU A 564 -13.87 7.89 -5.99
CA GLU A 564 -15.08 8.54 -6.50
C GLU A 564 -15.38 9.87 -5.79
N ASP A 565 -14.47 10.31 -4.91
CA ASP A 565 -14.62 11.50 -4.07
C ASP A 565 -15.99 11.57 -3.38
N ARG A 566 -16.37 10.47 -2.73
CA ARG A 566 -17.64 10.38 -2.01
C ARG A 566 -17.55 11.12 -0.68
N SER A 567 -18.72 11.31 -0.07
CA SER A 567 -18.78 11.81 1.29
C SER A 567 -18.12 10.78 2.23
N ILE A 568 -17.25 11.23 3.14
CA ILE A 568 -16.68 10.34 4.17
C ILE A 568 -17.76 9.70 5.04
N MET A 569 -18.98 10.27 5.08
CA MET A 569 -20.13 9.69 5.79
C MET A 569 -20.57 8.33 5.23
N ASP A 570 -20.26 8.04 3.96
CA ASP A 570 -20.51 6.73 3.37
C ASP A 570 -19.69 5.63 4.06
N LEU A 571 -18.56 5.96 4.70
CA LEU A 571 -17.79 5.02 5.52
C LEU A 571 -18.59 4.49 6.72
N ILE A 572 -19.64 5.20 7.15
CA ILE A 572 -20.50 4.80 8.26
C ILE A 572 -21.76 4.10 7.78
N ASP A 573 -22.47 4.67 6.81
CA ASP A 573 -23.76 4.14 6.35
C ASP A 573 -23.94 4.23 4.83
N ALA A 574 -23.14 3.44 4.11
CA ALA A 574 -23.34 3.20 2.69
C ALA A 574 -24.46 2.18 2.42
N ASP A 575 -25.12 2.31 1.27
CA ASP A 575 -26.09 1.37 0.72
C ASP A 575 -25.47 0.41 -0.29
N TYR A 576 -24.18 0.14 -0.16
CA TYR A 576 -23.46 -0.80 -1.00
C TYR A 576 -22.25 -1.41 -0.27
N THR A 577 -21.75 -2.53 -0.80
CA THR A 577 -20.43 -3.10 -0.44
C THR A 577 -19.81 -3.82 -1.65
N PHE A 578 -18.67 -4.49 -1.45
CA PHE A 578 -18.01 -5.29 -2.48
C PHE A 578 -17.97 -6.76 -2.06
N LEU A 579 -18.48 -7.65 -2.91
CA LEU A 579 -18.58 -9.08 -2.61
C LEU A 579 -18.06 -9.92 -3.79
N ASN A 580 -17.34 -10.97 -3.47
CA ASN A 580 -17.16 -12.15 -4.31
C ASN A 580 -18.04 -13.30 -3.78
N GLU A 581 -18.02 -14.47 -4.44
CA GLU A 581 -18.88 -15.61 -4.07
C GLU A 581 -18.74 -16.02 -2.60
N ARG A 582 -17.49 -16.18 -2.15
CA ARG A 582 -17.20 -16.66 -0.79
C ARG A 582 -17.76 -15.70 0.27
N LEU A 583 -17.52 -14.40 0.12
CA LEU A 583 -17.98 -13.41 1.09
C LEU A 583 -19.50 -13.18 1.00
N ALA A 584 -20.07 -13.25 -0.21
CA ALA A 584 -21.51 -13.22 -0.40
C ALA A 584 -22.22 -14.37 0.33
N ASN A 585 -21.70 -15.60 0.20
CA ASN A 585 -22.19 -16.77 0.93
C ASN A 585 -22.05 -16.61 2.44
N HIS A 586 -20.92 -16.07 2.91
CA HIS A 586 -20.70 -15.79 4.34
C HIS A 586 -21.70 -14.76 4.89
N TYR A 587 -22.11 -13.79 4.07
CA TYR A 587 -23.08 -12.77 4.45
C TYR A 587 -24.54 -13.16 4.20
N GLY A 588 -24.79 -14.21 3.42
CA GLY A 588 -26.13 -14.57 2.97
C GLY A 588 -26.73 -13.55 1.99
N ILE A 589 -25.90 -12.92 1.16
CA ILE A 589 -26.30 -11.86 0.22
C ILE A 589 -26.22 -12.38 -1.22
N ASN A 590 -27.30 -12.20 -1.98
CA ASN A 590 -27.36 -12.46 -3.41
C ASN A 590 -27.16 -11.17 -4.23
N ALA A 591 -27.01 -11.31 -5.54
CA ALA A 591 -26.99 -10.18 -6.47
C ALA A 591 -28.36 -9.47 -6.52
N PRO A 592 -28.43 -8.23 -7.05
CA PRO A 592 -29.68 -7.43 -7.07
C PRO A 592 -30.86 -8.06 -7.83
N ASP A 593 -30.58 -8.95 -8.78
CA ASP A 593 -31.58 -9.75 -9.52
C ASP A 593 -32.05 -10.99 -8.73
N GLY A 594 -31.48 -11.24 -7.56
CA GLY A 594 -31.78 -12.38 -6.69
C GLY A 594 -30.87 -13.59 -6.91
N GLU A 595 -30.02 -13.58 -7.95
CA GLU A 595 -29.16 -14.70 -8.29
C GLU A 595 -27.91 -14.77 -7.38
N PRO A 596 -27.36 -15.96 -7.11
CA PRO A 596 -26.14 -16.10 -6.34
C PRO A 596 -24.97 -15.34 -6.95
N ILE A 597 -24.11 -14.82 -6.09
CA ILE A 597 -22.84 -14.24 -6.54
C ILE A 597 -21.86 -15.39 -6.80
N VAL A 598 -21.37 -15.54 -8.03
CA VAL A 598 -20.44 -16.61 -8.46
C VAL A 598 -19.07 -16.03 -8.83
N GLY A 599 -18.01 -16.77 -8.51
CA GLY A 599 -16.63 -16.48 -8.85
C GLY A 599 -15.85 -15.67 -7.81
N ASP A 600 -14.52 -15.65 -7.97
CA ASP A 600 -13.60 -14.98 -7.05
C ASP A 600 -13.52 -13.45 -7.26
N ALA A 601 -14.02 -12.95 -8.40
CA ALA A 601 -14.02 -11.53 -8.73
C ALA A 601 -14.99 -10.73 -7.85
N PHE A 602 -14.50 -9.63 -7.28
CA PHE A 602 -15.31 -8.71 -6.49
C PHE A 602 -16.18 -7.83 -7.38
N ARG A 603 -17.42 -7.64 -6.96
CA ARG A 603 -18.38 -6.72 -7.58
C ARG A 603 -19.01 -5.82 -6.54
N ARG A 604 -19.33 -4.59 -6.93
CA ARG A 604 -20.15 -3.69 -6.11
C ARG A 604 -21.59 -4.21 -6.06
N VAL A 605 -22.14 -4.35 -4.86
CA VAL A 605 -23.49 -4.88 -4.61
C VAL A 605 -24.29 -3.86 -3.81
N SER A 606 -25.53 -3.61 -4.23
CA SER A 606 -26.44 -2.70 -3.53
C SER A 606 -27.07 -3.38 -2.30
N LEU A 607 -27.20 -2.63 -1.22
CA LEU A 607 -27.69 -3.05 0.09
C LEU A 607 -28.84 -2.15 0.55
N PRO A 608 -30.02 -2.21 -0.10
CA PRO A 608 -31.14 -1.29 0.17
C PRO A 608 -31.68 -1.42 1.61
N GLU A 609 -31.58 -2.60 2.21
CA GLU A 609 -32.01 -2.85 3.59
C GLU A 609 -31.07 -2.24 4.63
N ARG A 610 -29.85 -1.85 4.24
CA ARG A 610 -28.81 -1.24 5.10
C ARG A 610 -28.49 -1.99 6.39
N GLN A 611 -28.86 -3.28 6.50
CA GLN A 611 -28.41 -4.15 7.58
C GLN A 611 -26.88 -4.20 7.60
N ARG A 612 -26.30 -4.47 6.43
CA ARG A 612 -24.88 -4.29 6.09
C ARG A 612 -24.63 -2.92 5.46
N GLY A 613 -23.37 -2.64 5.12
CA GLY A 613 -22.94 -1.40 4.48
C GLY A 613 -22.30 -0.43 5.48
N GLY A 614 -21.27 0.28 5.03
CA GLY A 614 -20.33 0.98 5.90
C GLY A 614 -19.36 0.02 6.63
N LEU A 615 -18.34 0.58 7.26
CA LEU A 615 -17.23 -0.17 7.88
C LEU A 615 -17.67 -0.94 9.14
N LEU A 616 -18.64 -0.42 9.90
CA LEU A 616 -19.03 -0.95 11.22
C LEU A 616 -19.62 -2.36 11.16
N THR A 617 -20.05 -2.82 9.99
CA THR A 617 -20.72 -4.12 9.80
C THR A 617 -19.95 -5.08 8.88
N GLN A 618 -18.72 -4.72 8.48
CA GLN A 618 -17.84 -5.61 7.73
C GLN A 618 -17.25 -6.68 8.65
N ALA A 619 -17.12 -7.91 8.14
CA ALA A 619 -16.60 -9.01 8.93
C ALA A 619 -15.13 -8.84 9.32
N SER A 620 -14.33 -8.08 8.58
CA SER A 620 -12.96 -7.71 8.96
C SER A 620 -12.93 -7.06 10.34
N VAL A 621 -13.77 -6.04 10.55
CA VAL A 621 -13.93 -5.30 11.80
C VAL A 621 -14.55 -6.19 12.89
N LEU A 622 -15.66 -6.87 12.57
CA LEU A 622 -16.39 -7.68 13.54
C LEU A 622 -15.55 -8.86 14.06
N THR A 623 -14.66 -9.40 13.24
CA THR A 623 -13.73 -10.47 13.63
C THR A 623 -12.64 -9.95 14.56
N VAL A 624 -11.95 -8.85 14.23
CA VAL A 624 -10.85 -8.35 15.07
C VAL A 624 -11.28 -7.79 16.42
N THR A 625 -12.58 -7.50 16.55
CA THR A 625 -13.23 -7.03 17.77
C THR A 625 -13.94 -8.15 18.55
N SER A 626 -13.68 -9.42 18.22
CA SER A 626 -14.26 -10.59 18.91
C SER A 626 -13.20 -11.42 19.66
N ASN A 627 -13.64 -12.48 20.34
CA ASN A 627 -12.79 -13.52 20.92
C ASN A 627 -12.80 -14.77 20.00
N PRO A 628 -11.84 -15.70 20.15
CA PRO A 628 -11.79 -16.89 19.31
C PRO A 628 -13.08 -17.72 19.29
N THR A 629 -13.79 -17.78 20.41
CA THR A 629 -14.97 -18.64 20.60
C THR A 629 -16.30 -17.89 20.64
N ARG A 630 -16.28 -16.54 20.70
CA ARG A 630 -17.49 -15.73 20.95
C ARG A 630 -17.31 -14.26 20.58
N THR A 631 -18.42 -13.55 20.42
CA THR A 631 -18.45 -12.09 20.30
C THR A 631 -17.94 -11.40 21.57
N SER A 632 -17.65 -10.10 21.47
CA SER A 632 -17.29 -9.26 22.62
C SER A 632 -17.88 -7.86 22.47
N PRO A 633 -19.04 -7.58 23.11
CA PRO A 633 -19.64 -6.24 23.12
C PRO A 633 -18.65 -5.17 23.60
N VAL A 634 -17.87 -5.49 24.63
CA VAL A 634 -16.81 -4.62 25.18
C VAL A 634 -15.79 -4.21 24.11
N LYS A 635 -15.18 -5.18 23.41
CA LYS A 635 -14.18 -4.88 22.38
C LYS A 635 -14.78 -4.14 21.18
N ARG A 636 -16.01 -4.49 20.76
CA ARG A 636 -16.73 -3.83 19.66
C ARG A 636 -17.09 -2.38 19.99
N GLY A 637 -17.64 -2.15 21.17
CA GLY A 637 -17.98 -0.82 21.67
C GLY A 637 -16.75 0.06 21.83
N ARG A 638 -15.68 -0.48 22.42
CA ARG A 638 -14.40 0.26 22.57
C ARG A 638 -13.87 0.67 21.21
N TRP A 639 -13.83 -0.26 20.27
CA TRP A 639 -13.36 0.02 18.92
C TRP A 639 -14.17 1.13 18.24
N ALA A 640 -15.51 1.09 18.35
CA ALA A 640 -16.36 2.13 17.77
C ALA A 640 -16.12 3.49 18.44
N LEU A 641 -16.01 3.54 19.77
CA LEU A 641 -15.70 4.76 20.51
C LEU A 641 -14.33 5.34 20.12
N GLU A 642 -13.30 4.51 20.04
CA GLU A 642 -11.91 4.91 19.79
C GLU A 642 -11.60 5.24 18.32
N GLN A 643 -12.14 4.45 17.37
CA GLN A 643 -11.78 4.54 15.96
C GLN A 643 -12.81 5.30 15.12
N ILE A 644 -14.06 5.38 15.58
CA ILE A 644 -15.15 6.03 14.83
C ILE A 644 -15.59 7.34 15.49
N LEU A 645 -15.79 7.36 16.81
CA LEU A 645 -16.35 8.52 17.50
C LEU A 645 -15.30 9.49 18.06
N GLY A 646 -14.05 9.03 18.27
CA GLY A 646 -12.98 9.84 18.85
C GLY A 646 -13.15 10.06 20.36
N GLU A 647 -13.88 9.17 21.03
CA GLU A 647 -14.21 9.24 22.46
C GLU A 647 -13.68 7.98 23.17
N PRO A 648 -12.35 7.78 23.21
CA PRO A 648 -11.77 6.58 23.81
C PRO A 648 -12.23 6.42 25.27
N PRO A 649 -12.67 5.20 25.69
CA PRO A 649 -13.08 5.00 27.06
C PRO A 649 -11.89 5.25 28.02
N PRO A 650 -12.17 5.65 29.28
CA PRO A 650 -11.12 5.84 30.27
C PRO A 650 -10.33 4.53 30.48
N PRO A 651 -9.05 4.62 30.90
CA PRO A 651 -8.26 3.43 31.21
C PRO A 651 -8.95 2.61 32.32
N PRO A 652 -8.85 1.27 32.28
CA PRO A 652 -9.44 0.43 33.32
C PRO A 652 -8.79 0.73 34.68
N PRO A 653 -9.53 0.58 35.79
CA PRO A 653 -8.94 0.62 37.14
C PRO A 653 -7.80 -0.39 37.30
N PRO A 654 -6.80 -0.13 38.15
CA PRO A 654 -5.84 -1.15 38.57
C PRO A 654 -6.58 -2.36 39.17
N ASP A 655 -6.11 -3.57 38.87
CA ASP A 655 -6.57 -4.85 39.46
C ASP A 655 -7.98 -5.36 39.07
N VAL A 656 -8.51 -5.01 37.89
CA VAL A 656 -9.75 -5.65 37.39
C VAL A 656 -9.45 -7.06 36.84
N PRO A 657 -10.03 -8.14 37.40
CA PRO A 657 -9.86 -9.49 36.87
C PRO A 657 -10.58 -9.66 35.54
N ASP A 658 -10.00 -10.45 34.63
CA ASP A 658 -10.64 -10.80 33.36
C ASP A 658 -11.99 -11.50 33.58
N LEU A 659 -12.92 -11.29 32.64
CA LEU A 659 -14.17 -12.04 32.63
C LEU A 659 -13.87 -13.54 32.49
N PRO A 660 -14.48 -14.41 33.33
CA PRO A 660 -14.22 -15.83 33.29
C PRO A 660 -14.41 -16.42 31.88
N GLU A 661 -13.42 -17.18 31.41
CA GLU A 661 -13.46 -17.85 30.11
C GLU A 661 -14.08 -19.26 30.16
N ASP A 662 -14.50 -19.72 31.33
CA ASP A 662 -14.98 -21.07 31.57
C ASP A 662 -16.34 -21.36 30.91
N GLU A 663 -16.45 -22.53 30.28
CA GLU A 663 -17.67 -23.02 29.61
C GLU A 663 -18.90 -23.05 30.54
N GLN A 664 -18.70 -23.22 31.86
CA GLN A 664 -19.77 -23.23 32.86
C GLN A 664 -20.35 -21.82 33.08
N ALA A 665 -19.52 -20.77 33.15
CA ALA A 665 -20.00 -19.38 33.18
C ALA A 665 -20.66 -18.96 31.86
N VAL A 666 -20.21 -19.48 30.71
CA VAL A 666 -20.85 -19.24 29.39
C VAL A 666 -22.27 -19.80 29.32
N SER A 667 -22.58 -20.85 30.09
CA SER A 667 -23.91 -21.50 30.09
C SER A 667 -24.99 -20.80 30.94
N SER A 668 -24.62 -19.77 31.71
CA SER A 668 -25.46 -19.16 32.77
C SER A 668 -26.47 -18.10 32.31
N GLY A 669 -26.44 -17.69 31.03
CA GLY A 669 -27.34 -16.68 30.46
C GLY A 669 -26.83 -16.15 29.11
N SER A 670 -27.63 -15.31 28.46
CA SER A 670 -27.22 -14.57 27.26
C SER A 670 -25.99 -13.69 27.54
N ILE A 671 -25.24 -13.31 26.50
CA ILE A 671 -24.11 -12.37 26.64
C ILE A 671 -24.54 -11.07 27.32
N ARG A 672 -25.73 -10.55 26.98
CA ARG A 672 -26.32 -9.37 27.60
C ARG A 672 -26.51 -9.55 29.10
N GLU A 673 -27.21 -10.61 29.53
CA GLU A 673 -27.45 -10.87 30.96
C GLU A 673 -26.15 -11.00 31.76
N ARG A 674 -25.13 -11.63 31.17
CA ARG A 674 -23.80 -11.77 31.79
C ARG A 674 -23.10 -10.43 31.96
N MET A 675 -23.13 -9.57 30.93
CA MET A 675 -22.54 -8.23 31.00
C MET A 675 -23.30 -7.31 31.94
N GLU A 676 -24.64 -7.37 31.95
CA GLU A 676 -25.46 -6.63 32.91
C GLU A 676 -25.21 -7.07 34.35
N MET A 677 -24.98 -8.37 34.57
CA MET A 677 -24.54 -8.88 35.88
C MET A 677 -23.15 -8.36 36.25
N HIS A 678 -22.19 -8.37 35.32
CA HIS A 678 -20.85 -7.82 35.54
C HIS A 678 -20.88 -6.32 35.88
N ARG A 679 -21.75 -5.56 35.21
CA ARG A 679 -21.99 -4.14 35.44
C ARG A 679 -22.71 -3.82 36.75
N LYS A 680 -23.15 -4.81 37.53
CA LYS A 680 -23.64 -4.54 38.90
C LYS A 680 -22.55 -4.04 39.83
N ASN A 681 -21.28 -4.24 39.50
CA ASN A 681 -20.18 -3.61 40.21
C ASN A 681 -20.08 -2.12 39.78
N PRO A 682 -20.26 -1.16 40.70
CA PRO A 682 -20.17 0.27 40.39
C PRO A 682 -18.84 0.67 39.73
N ALA A 683 -17.74 0.00 40.09
CA ALA A 683 -16.42 0.24 39.50
C ALA A 683 -16.37 -0.10 37.99
N CYS A 684 -17.18 -1.07 37.54
CA CYS A 684 -17.24 -1.48 36.13
C CYS A 684 -18.34 -0.70 35.36
N ALA A 685 -19.45 -0.38 36.03
CA ALA A 685 -20.64 0.19 35.41
C ALA A 685 -20.37 1.51 34.66
N ASN A 686 -19.54 2.39 35.25
CA ASN A 686 -19.29 3.72 34.73
C ASN A 686 -18.51 3.71 33.41
N CYS A 687 -17.56 2.80 33.24
CA CYS A 687 -16.78 2.69 32.00
C CYS A 687 -17.50 1.85 30.92
N HIS A 688 -18.31 0.88 31.34
CA HIS A 688 -18.99 -0.05 30.43
C HIS A 688 -20.33 0.44 29.89
N ARG A 689 -20.98 1.45 30.52
CA ARG A 689 -22.36 1.84 30.17
C ARG A 689 -22.54 2.12 28.68
N GLU A 690 -21.71 2.99 28.14
CA GLU A 690 -21.78 3.42 26.74
C GLU A 690 -21.17 2.38 25.79
N MET A 691 -19.99 1.88 26.14
CA MET A 691 -19.28 0.85 25.38
C MET A 691 -20.13 -0.40 25.15
N ASP A 692 -20.74 -0.95 26.20
CA ASP A 692 -21.57 -2.15 26.09
C ASP A 692 -22.83 -1.87 25.25
N ALA A 693 -23.47 -0.70 25.41
CA ALA A 693 -24.65 -0.35 24.63
C ALA A 693 -24.32 -0.35 23.12
N ILE A 694 -23.23 0.31 22.73
CA ILE A 694 -22.74 0.33 21.34
C ILE A 694 -22.36 -1.08 20.89
N GLY A 695 -21.67 -1.84 21.75
CA GLY A 695 -21.27 -3.22 21.49
C GLY A 695 -22.45 -4.16 21.22
N PHE A 696 -23.52 -4.06 22.01
CA PHE A 696 -24.72 -4.88 21.85
C PHE A 696 -25.42 -4.66 20.51
N ALA A 697 -25.32 -3.47 19.93
CA ALA A 697 -25.88 -3.18 18.61
C ALA A 697 -25.41 -4.17 17.53
N PHE A 698 -24.23 -4.74 17.72
CA PHE A 698 -23.58 -5.66 16.77
C PHE A 698 -23.78 -7.13 17.12
N GLU A 699 -24.49 -7.51 18.18
CA GLU A 699 -24.54 -8.91 18.62
C GLU A 699 -25.26 -9.85 17.65
N ASN A 700 -26.08 -9.30 16.75
CA ASN A 700 -26.61 -10.03 15.60
C ASN A 700 -25.55 -10.45 14.57
N TYR A 701 -24.28 -10.07 14.77
CA TYR A 701 -23.15 -10.59 14.03
C TYR A 701 -22.29 -11.48 14.93
N ASP A 702 -22.04 -12.72 14.52
CA ASP A 702 -21.22 -13.67 15.26
C ASP A 702 -19.73 -13.26 15.32
N ALA A 703 -18.87 -14.11 15.88
CA ALA A 703 -17.47 -13.79 16.10
C ALA A 703 -16.66 -13.61 14.79
N ILE A 704 -17.15 -14.13 13.66
CA ILE A 704 -16.54 -13.97 12.33
C ILE A 704 -17.40 -13.07 11.42
N GLY A 705 -18.36 -12.37 12.00
CA GLY A 705 -19.19 -11.39 11.33
C GLY A 705 -20.34 -11.95 10.48
N ALA A 706 -20.70 -13.23 10.58
CA ALA A 706 -21.93 -13.78 9.96
C ALA A 706 -23.17 -13.32 10.74
N TYR A 707 -24.31 -13.14 10.04
CA TYR A 707 -25.54 -12.68 10.70
C TYR A 707 -26.24 -13.83 11.46
N ARG A 708 -26.86 -13.50 12.60
CA ARG A 708 -27.58 -14.43 13.46
C ARG A 708 -28.69 -13.75 14.27
N GLU A 709 -29.72 -14.51 14.61
CA GLU A 709 -30.82 -14.08 15.50
C GLU A 709 -30.68 -14.61 16.93
N LYS A 710 -29.89 -15.69 17.11
CA LYS A 710 -29.70 -16.35 18.40
C LYS A 710 -28.23 -16.56 18.75
N ASP A 711 -27.93 -16.50 20.04
CA ASP A 711 -26.66 -16.91 20.63
C ASP A 711 -26.85 -18.23 21.39
N GLY A 712 -26.47 -19.34 20.76
CA GLY A 712 -26.82 -20.67 21.25
C GLY A 712 -28.34 -20.84 21.34
N ARG A 713 -28.88 -20.87 22.56
CA ARG A 713 -30.33 -21.00 22.81
C ARG A 713 -31.05 -19.68 23.11
N PHE A 714 -30.32 -18.57 23.20
CA PHE A 714 -30.85 -17.28 23.65
C PHE A 714 -31.16 -16.38 22.45
N GLU A 715 -32.31 -15.71 22.47
CA GLU A 715 -32.62 -14.64 21.50
C GLU A 715 -31.69 -13.45 21.72
N ILE A 716 -31.28 -12.80 20.63
CA ILE A 716 -30.41 -11.62 20.69
C ILE A 716 -31.27 -10.37 20.85
N ASP A 717 -30.98 -9.59 21.89
CA ASP A 717 -31.46 -8.20 22.02
C ASP A 717 -30.31 -7.23 21.70
N PRO A 718 -30.32 -6.59 20.52
CA PRO A 718 -29.30 -5.63 20.10
C PRO A 718 -29.62 -4.18 20.49
N ALA A 719 -30.70 -3.92 21.25
CA ALA A 719 -31.10 -2.56 21.58
C ALA A 719 -30.13 -1.88 22.57
N GLY A 720 -30.04 -0.55 22.50
CA GLY A 720 -29.19 0.23 23.39
C GLY A 720 -29.65 1.67 23.53
N GLU A 721 -29.04 2.36 24.49
CA GLU A 721 -29.34 3.76 24.83
C GLU A 721 -28.04 4.52 25.10
N PHE A 722 -27.89 5.69 24.48
CA PHE A 722 -26.79 6.63 24.74
C PHE A 722 -27.01 7.38 26.06
N ALA A 723 -25.95 8.01 26.60
CA ALA A 723 -26.03 8.79 27.83
C ALA A 723 -27.01 9.99 27.75
N ASP A 724 -27.27 10.50 26.54
CA ASP A 724 -28.24 11.57 26.29
C ASP A 724 -29.70 11.08 26.17
N GLY A 725 -29.95 9.79 26.40
CA GLY A 725 -31.27 9.15 26.30
C GLY A 725 -31.68 8.72 24.89
N THR A 726 -30.82 8.92 23.87
CA THR A 726 -31.10 8.47 22.50
C THR A 726 -31.10 6.94 22.43
N ARG A 727 -32.21 6.35 21.98
CA ARG A 727 -32.37 4.88 21.87
C ARG A 727 -32.17 4.38 20.45
N PHE A 728 -31.65 3.17 20.32
CA PHE A 728 -31.52 2.44 19.05
C PHE A 728 -31.87 0.96 19.21
N ARG A 729 -32.29 0.31 18.12
CA ARG A 729 -32.74 -1.09 18.11
C ARG A 729 -31.73 -2.06 17.49
N GLY A 730 -30.52 -1.61 17.17
CA GLY A 730 -29.45 -2.45 16.62
C GLY A 730 -28.51 -1.67 15.71
N ALA A 731 -27.59 -2.38 15.05
CA ALA A 731 -26.51 -1.79 14.25
C ALA A 731 -27.02 -0.81 13.18
N GLN A 732 -28.14 -1.09 12.51
CA GLN A 732 -28.67 -0.21 11.47
C GLN A 732 -29.10 1.16 12.03
N ASP A 733 -29.82 1.19 13.15
CA ASP A 733 -30.22 2.45 13.80
C ASP A 733 -28.98 3.17 14.35
N LEU A 734 -28.01 2.43 14.92
CA LEU A 734 -26.75 2.98 15.41
C LEU A 734 -25.95 3.66 14.29
N LYS A 735 -25.73 2.98 13.14
CA LYS A 735 -25.06 3.55 11.96
C LYS A 735 -25.72 4.85 11.52
N ARG A 736 -27.06 4.87 11.45
CA ARG A 736 -27.84 6.06 11.07
C ARG A 736 -27.64 7.22 12.05
N ILE A 737 -27.65 6.93 13.35
CA ILE A 737 -27.42 7.94 14.40
C ILE A 737 -26.02 8.52 14.29
N ILE A 738 -24.99 7.68 14.12
CA ILE A 738 -23.60 8.13 13.95
C ILE A 738 -23.47 8.98 12.68
N ALA A 739 -24.03 8.53 11.56
CA ALA A 739 -24.00 9.28 10.29
C ALA A 739 -24.77 10.62 10.36
N GLN A 740 -25.80 10.72 11.22
CA GLN A 740 -26.49 12.00 11.49
C GLN A 740 -25.67 12.92 12.39
N ARG A 741 -24.91 12.37 13.34
CA ARG A 741 -23.94 13.08 14.17
C ARG A 741 -22.61 13.22 13.43
N ARG A 742 -22.62 13.94 12.31
CA ARG A 742 -21.51 14.08 11.35
C ARG A 742 -20.21 14.57 11.98
N THR A 743 -20.29 15.54 12.89
CA THR A 743 -19.12 16.25 13.42
C THR A 743 -18.17 15.37 14.23
N PRO A 744 -18.61 14.56 15.23
CA PRO A 744 -17.74 13.61 15.92
C PRO A 744 -16.93 12.70 14.98
N PHE A 745 -17.60 12.06 14.02
CA PHE A 745 -16.93 11.18 13.07
C PHE A 745 -15.93 11.94 12.17
N ALA A 746 -16.35 13.08 11.61
CA ALA A 746 -15.48 13.90 10.78
C ALA A 746 -14.23 14.37 11.54
N ARG A 747 -14.38 14.76 12.81
CA ARG A 747 -13.27 15.13 13.69
C ARG A 747 -12.33 13.96 13.93
N CYS A 748 -12.86 12.80 14.34
CA CYS A 748 -12.07 11.61 14.61
C CYS A 748 -11.27 11.19 13.37
N LEU A 749 -11.92 11.09 12.21
CA LEU A 749 -11.24 10.75 10.95
C LEU A 749 -10.17 11.79 10.58
N THR A 750 -10.45 13.07 10.78
CA THR A 750 -9.47 14.15 10.55
C THR A 750 -8.25 14.00 11.44
N GLU A 751 -8.41 13.72 12.73
CA GLU A 751 -7.30 13.50 13.66
C GLU A 751 -6.47 12.26 13.30
N LYS A 752 -7.12 11.15 12.94
CA LYS A 752 -6.46 9.91 12.51
C LYS A 752 -5.66 10.13 11.24
N MET A 753 -6.25 10.78 10.24
CA MET A 753 -5.58 11.05 8.96
C MET A 753 -4.47 12.10 9.11
N LEU A 754 -4.65 13.12 9.96
CA LEU A 754 -3.60 14.09 10.27
C LEU A 754 -2.44 13.41 11.00
N THR A 755 -2.71 12.53 11.96
CA THR A 755 -1.69 11.72 12.66
C THR A 755 -0.85 10.92 11.65
N TYR A 756 -1.52 10.20 10.74
CA TYR A 756 -0.86 9.43 9.68
C TYR A 756 -0.06 10.31 8.72
N ALA A 757 -0.62 11.43 8.27
CA ALA A 757 0.03 12.36 7.34
C ALA A 757 1.31 12.99 7.92
N LEU A 758 1.27 13.32 9.22
CA LEU A 758 2.39 13.96 9.91
C LEU A 758 3.43 12.96 10.45
N GLY A 759 3.04 11.71 10.68
CA GLY A 759 3.92 10.71 11.32
C GLY A 759 4.19 11.02 12.81
N ARG A 760 3.26 11.70 13.47
CA ARG A 760 3.27 12.01 14.92
C ARG A 760 1.84 12.10 15.44
N GLY A 761 1.67 11.89 16.75
CA GLY A 761 0.38 12.13 17.40
C GLY A 761 -0.05 13.60 17.32
N THR A 762 -1.37 13.82 17.30
CA THR A 762 -1.96 15.14 17.48
C THR A 762 -1.86 15.58 18.94
N GLU A 763 -1.58 16.86 19.17
CA GLU A 763 -1.53 17.48 20.49
C GLU A 763 -2.58 18.60 20.58
N SER A 764 -2.69 19.21 21.76
CA SER A 764 -3.65 20.30 22.02
C SER A 764 -3.60 21.45 21.00
N TYR A 765 -2.41 21.76 20.49
CA TYR A 765 -2.21 22.83 19.53
C TYR A 765 -2.62 22.48 18.09
N ASP A 766 -2.91 21.20 17.78
CA ASP A 766 -3.43 20.78 16.47
C ASP A 766 -4.96 20.93 16.39
N ARG A 767 -5.66 21.00 17.54
CA ARG A 767 -7.14 21.10 17.58
C ARG A 767 -7.72 22.29 16.78
N PRO A 768 -7.18 23.52 16.84
CA PRO A 768 -7.69 24.61 16.00
C PRO A 768 -7.68 24.28 14.50
N VAL A 769 -6.66 23.53 14.05
CA VAL A 769 -6.54 23.08 12.67
C VAL A 769 -7.59 22.03 12.35
N VAL A 770 -7.79 21.05 13.24
CA VAL A 770 -8.82 20.02 13.08
C VAL A 770 -10.22 20.63 12.99
N GLU A 771 -10.59 21.55 13.88
CA GLU A 771 -11.92 22.19 13.84
C GLU A 771 -12.13 23.01 12.56
N ARG A 772 -11.08 23.70 12.07
CA ARG A 772 -11.13 24.41 10.79
C ARG A 772 -11.37 23.45 9.61
N ILE A 773 -10.68 22.30 9.60
CA ILE A 773 -10.86 21.27 8.57
C ILE A 773 -12.29 20.74 8.61
N VAL A 774 -12.80 20.40 9.80
CA VAL A 774 -14.16 19.89 9.98
C VAL A 774 -15.22 20.91 9.52
N GLY A 775 -15.05 22.19 9.82
CA GLY A 775 -15.94 23.24 9.31
C GLY A 775 -15.89 23.38 7.78
N THR A 776 -14.72 23.18 7.18
CA THR A 776 -14.56 23.19 5.72
C THR A 776 -15.19 21.95 5.08
N LEU A 777 -15.08 20.79 5.72
CA LEU A 777 -15.75 19.57 5.29
C LEU A 777 -17.26 19.73 5.28
N GLU A 778 -17.84 20.32 6.33
CA GLU A 778 -19.28 20.59 6.39
C GLU A 778 -19.74 21.47 5.22
N ALA A 779 -18.98 22.52 4.90
CA ALA A 779 -19.28 23.41 3.78
C ALA A 779 -19.15 22.73 2.39
N ASN A 780 -18.42 21.61 2.30
CA ASN A 780 -18.14 20.88 1.07
C ASN A 780 -18.67 19.45 1.12
N GLU A 781 -19.84 19.23 1.75
CA GLU A 781 -20.55 17.93 1.77
C GLU A 781 -19.71 16.73 2.28
N TYR A 782 -18.69 17.01 3.09
CA TYR A 782 -17.77 16.03 3.66
C TYR A 782 -17.03 15.18 2.61
N ARG A 783 -16.65 15.77 1.47
CA ARG A 783 -15.89 15.07 0.41
C ARG A 783 -14.52 14.58 0.90
N PHE A 784 -14.13 13.37 0.48
CA PHE A 784 -12.82 12.80 0.83
C PHE A 784 -11.66 13.66 0.33
N SER A 785 -11.73 14.17 -0.90
CA SER A 785 -10.72 15.05 -1.48
C SER A 785 -10.52 16.33 -0.67
N THR A 786 -11.61 16.88 -0.11
CA THR A 786 -11.56 18.07 0.76
C THR A 786 -10.81 17.78 2.06
N LEU A 787 -11.04 16.62 2.68
CA LEU A 787 -10.32 16.21 3.89
C LEU A 787 -8.80 16.22 3.64
N VAL A 788 -8.38 15.54 2.57
CA VAL A 788 -6.96 15.44 2.21
C VAL A 788 -6.39 16.81 1.83
N ALA A 789 -7.10 17.58 0.99
CA ALA A 789 -6.67 18.92 0.56
C ALA A 789 -6.49 19.89 1.74
N GLU A 790 -7.40 19.84 2.73
CA GLU A 790 -7.32 20.72 3.89
C GLU A 790 -6.24 20.30 4.90
N ILE A 791 -5.93 18.99 5.00
CA ILE A 791 -4.77 18.49 5.74
C ILE A 791 -3.47 19.01 5.10
N VAL A 792 -3.29 18.84 3.79
CA VAL A 792 -2.03 19.27 3.13
C VAL A 792 -1.86 20.78 3.12
N LYS A 793 -2.96 21.55 3.10
CA LYS A 793 -2.93 23.02 3.18
C LYS A 793 -2.63 23.55 4.59
N SER A 794 -2.70 22.69 5.62
CA SER A 794 -2.56 23.07 7.01
C SER A 794 -1.13 23.46 7.41
N ASP A 795 -1.02 24.29 8.44
CA ASP A 795 0.26 24.69 9.03
C ASP A 795 1.07 23.49 9.54
N PRO A 796 0.51 22.51 10.29
CA PRO A 796 1.24 21.32 10.70
C PRO A 796 1.86 20.55 9.54
N PHE A 797 1.20 20.53 8.38
CA PHE A 797 1.71 19.82 7.20
C PHE A 797 2.76 20.62 6.41
N ARG A 798 2.62 21.95 6.32
CA ARG A 798 3.46 22.83 5.48
C ARG A 798 4.60 23.49 6.23
N LYS A 799 4.55 23.47 7.55
CA LYS A 799 5.51 24.14 8.42
C LYS A 799 6.06 23.15 9.44
N ARG A 800 7.10 23.61 10.12
CA ARG A 800 7.79 22.93 11.21
C ARG A 800 8.18 23.93 12.28
N ARG A 801 8.59 23.42 13.44
CA ARG A 801 9.38 24.16 14.44
C ARG A 801 10.37 23.24 15.11
N GLY A 802 11.45 23.83 15.64
CA GLY A 802 12.39 23.15 16.51
C GLY A 802 11.74 22.68 17.81
N ALA A 803 12.44 21.81 18.55
CA ALA A 803 12.07 21.53 19.93
C ALA A 803 12.38 22.80 20.74
N ALA A 804 11.34 23.47 21.23
CA ALA A 804 11.52 24.54 22.20
C ALA A 804 12.35 24.00 23.37
N THR A 805 13.43 24.69 23.72
CA THR A 805 14.13 24.38 24.97
C THR A 805 13.15 24.61 26.12
N LEU A 806 13.29 23.87 27.23
CA LEU A 806 12.42 23.99 28.41
C LEU A 806 12.27 25.45 28.92
N ALA A 807 13.18 26.36 28.53
CA ALA A 807 13.14 27.78 28.86
C ALA A 807 12.10 28.61 28.09
N ASP A 808 11.57 28.14 26.96
CA ASP A 808 10.53 28.85 26.18
C ASP A 808 9.10 28.43 26.56
N ALA A 809 8.96 27.49 27.50
CA ALA A 809 7.70 26.93 27.98
C ALA A 809 7.24 27.50 29.34
N GLU A 810 8.03 28.40 29.94
CA GLU A 810 7.66 29.25 31.08
C GLU A 810 7.19 30.63 30.60
#